data_AF-A0A1J4JR81-F1
#
_entry.id   AF-A0A1J4JR81-F1
#
_cell.length_a   1.000
_cell.length_b   1.000
_cell.length_c   1.000
_cell.angle_alpha   90.00
_cell.angle_beta   90.00
_cell.angle_gamma   90.00
#
_symmetry.space_group_name_H-M   'P 1'
#
loop_
_entity.id
_entity.type
_entity.pdbx_description
1 polymer ?
#
loop_
_entity_poly.entity_id
_entity_poly.type
_entity_poly.pdbx_seq_one_letter_code
_entity_poly.pdbx_strand_id
1 'polypeptide(L)'
;MTMIIRTFIHRIFNRIWLHFHIFFSSMDFDAFPLFKYLDENKYLLPFINLDAAHIPTTLPKSMTFNVYRYNIQKDTFSRLNDIKKLNDSILQRNTITPIKKPPFLPRILSNQYHRIKFLEYKVKKLTNKFQECFVQYAESLMHIFTKTEMIPPNFVVRINVEKLGSHFSTSLSKITLLSAIHRNETKIFENKLQQDFLNIDCQKFLLMTLKEVSVSADQSLKFFPPTPYQETFEYLMTRPDSPCRNIILEVFQYFEQMTPTKITSKIVQMIDSVFKKYKTLPFEYQSYLVPLFFRMIFDEIYPRVGIFNNNSMSNNFGFQNNTYNSYGGNSSYDSFNGYNRPNVTYNSISHNNSRENILNTTITPNTPTTNSNKTPFHTPNTNTPYINTPNEYTPSVNTPNVTTPSVNTPSVIDSNSNTPNRNIVRNITDSPGSSFGSISDEKSSSEDNDSGSPENSFKVKASADNPIMENNITNDHVAPTFNPSKIKLPSVDEFMGSFDLAECQFDDFILQKIKNMTCDELQPPLHYCPKMKGDDIPAYIFKKDPNYSLAVEQIEFIPFFTNPLDVLHHVHYALHEIEMSASIYRKDEPIEEMLPFDVVFGLFTCVVLASDVPEFLRIASFANTYSPQFGLCAEFSFANTKLKSESLQIMELLKQVSLKTCSMPSLSSALADSNGELESPMKKSKSSV
;
A
#
# COMPACT_ATOMS: atom_id res chain seq x y z
N MET A 1 -2.59 12.90 -40.60
CA MET A 1 -3.92 13.34 -41.10
C MET A 1 -4.65 14.26 -40.12
N THR A 2 -4.82 13.88 -38.84
CA THR A 2 -5.45 14.70 -37.78
C THR A 2 -4.80 16.07 -37.59
N MET A 3 -3.47 16.15 -37.69
CA MET A 3 -2.74 17.42 -37.57
C MET A 3 -3.07 18.39 -38.72
N ILE A 4 -3.16 17.87 -39.96
CA ILE A 4 -3.49 18.64 -41.16
C ILE A 4 -4.93 19.17 -41.10
N ILE A 5 -5.87 18.34 -40.65
CA ILE A 5 -7.28 18.74 -40.46
C ILE A 5 -7.38 19.86 -39.41
N ARG A 6 -6.61 19.77 -38.32
CA ARG A 6 -6.59 20.81 -37.26
C ARG A 6 -6.03 22.14 -37.78
N THR A 7 -4.95 22.10 -38.55
CA THR A 7 -4.37 23.31 -39.16
C THR A 7 -5.31 23.94 -40.20
N PHE A 8 -6.04 23.12 -40.95
CA PHE A 8 -7.01 23.59 -41.94
C PHE A 8 -8.23 24.26 -41.30
N ILE A 9 -8.80 23.65 -40.25
CA ILE A 9 -9.91 24.23 -39.47
C ILE A 9 -9.47 25.55 -38.84
N HIS A 10 -8.25 25.63 -38.29
CA HIS A 10 -7.72 26.86 -37.70
C HIS A 10 -7.56 27.99 -38.73
N ARG A 11 -7.18 27.66 -39.98
CA ARG A 11 -7.07 28.64 -41.08
C ARG A 11 -8.44 29.14 -41.55
N ILE A 12 -9.45 28.26 -41.61
CA ILE A 12 -10.82 28.67 -41.95
C ILE A 12 -11.40 29.54 -40.83
N PHE A 13 -11.21 29.17 -39.56
CA PHE A 13 -11.67 29.96 -38.44
C PHE A 13 -11.01 31.35 -38.41
N ASN A 14 -9.69 31.42 -38.66
CA ASN A 14 -8.99 32.69 -38.77
C ASN A 14 -9.49 33.54 -39.94
N ARG A 15 -9.87 32.94 -41.08
CA ARG A 15 -10.43 33.70 -42.22
C ARG A 15 -11.84 34.22 -41.95
N ILE A 16 -12.71 33.40 -41.35
CA ILE A 16 -14.05 33.84 -40.93
C ILE A 16 -13.93 34.93 -39.87
N TRP A 17 -13.00 34.77 -38.93
CA TRP A 17 -12.74 35.78 -37.91
C TRP A 17 -12.14 37.06 -38.49
N LEU A 18 -11.26 36.97 -39.49
CA LEU A 18 -10.74 38.14 -40.19
C LEU A 18 -11.85 38.91 -40.91
N HIS A 19 -12.80 38.23 -41.55
CA HIS A 19 -13.95 38.88 -42.18
C HIS A 19 -14.88 39.54 -41.16
N PHE A 20 -15.11 38.90 -40.02
CA PHE A 20 -15.82 39.51 -38.89
C PHE A 20 -15.04 40.73 -38.36
N HIS A 21 -13.74 40.60 -38.13
CA HIS A 21 -12.89 41.67 -37.62
C HIS A 21 -12.82 42.85 -38.59
N ILE A 22 -12.79 42.62 -39.91
CA ILE A 22 -12.85 43.69 -40.91
C ILE A 22 -14.21 44.39 -40.85
N PHE A 23 -15.31 43.65 -40.74
CA PHE A 23 -16.66 44.22 -40.64
C PHE A 23 -16.89 44.99 -39.34
N PHE A 24 -16.24 44.59 -38.24
CA PHE A 24 -16.37 45.22 -36.93
C PHE A 24 -15.27 46.24 -36.61
N SER A 25 -14.13 46.25 -37.32
CA SER A 25 -13.04 47.22 -37.08
C SER A 25 -13.40 48.67 -37.37
N SER A 26 -14.51 48.92 -38.09
CA SER A 26 -15.07 50.26 -38.28
C SER A 26 -16.10 50.65 -37.20
N MET A 27 -16.47 49.73 -36.30
CA MET A 27 -17.30 50.02 -35.13
C MET A 27 -16.41 50.22 -33.92
N ASP A 28 -16.68 51.27 -33.15
CA ASP A 28 -16.01 51.55 -31.89
C ASP A 28 -16.31 50.39 -30.91
N PHE A 29 -15.39 49.42 -30.79
CA PHE A 29 -15.58 48.19 -29.98
C PHE A 29 -15.83 48.52 -28.51
N ASP A 30 -15.32 49.66 -28.04
CA ASP A 30 -15.56 50.16 -26.68
C ASP A 30 -17.00 50.62 -26.47
N ALA A 31 -17.76 50.90 -27.53
CA ALA A 31 -19.15 51.31 -27.45
C ALA A 31 -20.12 50.16 -27.16
N PHE A 32 -19.70 48.90 -27.30
CA PHE A 32 -20.60 47.74 -27.19
C PHE A 32 -20.02 46.66 -26.26
N PRO A 33 -20.47 46.61 -24.99
CA PRO A 33 -20.01 45.65 -24.01
C PRO A 33 -20.03 44.19 -24.49
N LEU A 34 -21.04 43.78 -25.28
CA LEU A 34 -21.17 42.42 -25.80
C LEU A 34 -19.95 41.98 -26.62
N PHE A 35 -19.48 42.80 -27.56
CA PHE A 35 -18.42 42.40 -28.47
C PHE A 35 -17.08 42.32 -27.76
N LYS A 36 -16.81 43.25 -26.84
CA LYS A 36 -15.65 43.17 -25.93
C LYS A 36 -15.67 41.87 -25.12
N TYR A 37 -16.81 41.55 -24.52
CA TYR A 37 -16.97 40.31 -23.75
C TYR A 37 -16.80 39.05 -24.60
N LEU A 38 -17.31 39.03 -25.84
CA LEU A 38 -17.13 37.90 -26.75
C LEU A 38 -15.70 37.77 -27.27
N ASP A 39 -14.96 38.86 -27.41
CA ASP A 39 -13.52 38.82 -27.73
C ASP A 39 -12.71 38.27 -26.55
N GLU A 40 -13.07 38.61 -25.31
CA GLU A 40 -12.48 38.01 -24.10
C GLU A 40 -12.87 36.52 -23.96
N ASN A 41 -14.04 36.12 -24.47
CA ASN A 41 -14.60 34.77 -24.33
C ASN A 41 -14.84 34.07 -25.67
N LYS A 42 -13.81 34.01 -26.53
CA LYS A 42 -13.90 33.47 -27.91
C LYS A 42 -14.46 32.06 -28.01
N TYR A 43 -14.34 31.27 -26.94
CA TYR A 43 -14.88 29.92 -26.86
C TYR A 43 -16.42 29.85 -26.91
N LEU A 44 -17.12 30.97 -26.69
CA LEU A 44 -18.57 31.08 -26.79
C LEU A 44 -19.08 31.29 -28.23
N LEU A 45 -18.26 31.87 -29.10
CA LEU A 45 -18.64 32.25 -30.46
C LEU A 45 -19.29 31.11 -31.27
N PRO A 46 -18.82 29.84 -31.21
CA PRO A 46 -19.46 28.76 -31.94
C PRO A 46 -20.93 28.52 -31.58
N PHE A 47 -21.38 28.99 -30.42
CA PHE A 47 -22.67 28.72 -29.82
C PHE A 47 -23.61 29.92 -29.86
N ILE A 48 -23.16 31.07 -30.35
CA ILE A 48 -23.94 32.31 -30.36
C ILE A 48 -24.25 32.70 -31.80
N ASN A 49 -25.54 32.95 -32.06
CA ASN A 49 -26.03 33.57 -33.28
C ASN A 49 -26.50 34.99 -32.94
N LEU A 50 -26.00 35.97 -33.69
CA LEU A 50 -26.38 37.38 -33.54
C LEU A 50 -27.28 37.78 -34.71
N ASP A 51 -28.53 38.08 -34.41
CA ASP A 51 -29.46 38.65 -35.39
C ASP A 51 -29.49 40.17 -35.19
N ALA A 52 -29.09 40.92 -36.22
CA ALA A 52 -29.27 42.37 -36.27
C ALA A 52 -30.74 42.73 -36.56
N ALA A 53 -31.14 43.97 -36.25
CA ALA A 53 -32.51 44.52 -36.23
C ALA A 53 -33.39 44.38 -37.50
N HIS A 54 -33.02 43.57 -38.50
CA HIS A 54 -33.98 43.08 -39.48
C HIS A 54 -34.94 42.11 -38.79
N ILE A 55 -36.09 42.65 -38.37
CA ILE A 55 -37.26 41.89 -37.98
C ILE A 55 -37.45 40.80 -39.04
N PRO A 56 -37.33 39.50 -38.70
CA PRO A 56 -37.62 38.46 -39.66
C PRO A 56 -38.96 38.76 -40.33
N THR A 57 -39.00 38.75 -41.66
CA THR A 57 -40.22 39.05 -42.44
C THR A 57 -41.39 38.13 -42.07
N THR A 58 -41.11 37.04 -41.36
CA THR A 58 -42.05 36.07 -40.80
C THR A 58 -42.70 36.48 -39.48
N LEU A 59 -42.33 37.61 -38.86
CA LEU A 59 -42.95 38.06 -37.61
C LEU A 59 -44.35 38.64 -37.85
N PRO A 60 -45.31 38.41 -36.92
CA PRO A 60 -46.61 39.06 -36.97
C PRO A 60 -46.45 40.59 -36.98
N LYS A 61 -47.19 41.28 -37.85
CA LYS A 61 -47.16 42.76 -37.97
C LYS A 61 -47.45 43.49 -36.65
N SER A 62 -48.09 42.83 -35.69
CA SER A 62 -48.43 43.36 -34.36
C SER A 62 -47.27 43.29 -33.35
N MET A 63 -46.18 42.57 -33.62
CA MET A 63 -45.12 42.33 -32.65
C MET A 63 -43.95 43.31 -32.86
N THR A 64 -43.69 44.16 -31.86
CA THR A 64 -42.54 45.06 -31.88
C THR A 64 -41.23 44.30 -31.67
N PHE A 65 -40.12 44.83 -32.18
CA PHE A 65 -38.79 44.22 -32.02
C PHE A 65 -38.40 44.02 -30.55
N ASN A 66 -38.79 44.94 -29.67
CA ASN A 66 -38.54 44.84 -28.23
C ASN A 66 -39.24 43.62 -27.60
N VAL A 67 -40.50 43.38 -27.97
CA VAL A 67 -41.26 42.21 -27.49
C VAL A 67 -40.65 40.91 -28.03
N TYR A 68 -40.25 40.91 -29.30
CA TYR A 68 -39.54 39.78 -29.90
C TYR A 68 -38.23 39.46 -29.19
N ARG A 69 -37.39 40.49 -28.98
CA ARG A 69 -36.11 40.38 -28.27
C ARG A 69 -36.28 39.84 -26.86
N TYR A 70 -37.24 40.38 -26.10
CA TYR A 70 -37.56 39.91 -24.76
C TYR A 70 -37.97 38.43 -24.75
N ASN A 71 -38.83 38.02 -25.69
CA ASN A 71 -39.27 36.62 -25.77
C ASN A 71 -38.12 35.66 -26.10
N ILE A 72 -37.23 36.04 -27.01
CA ILE A 72 -36.05 35.20 -27.36
C ILE A 72 -35.06 35.13 -26.19
N GLN A 73 -34.81 36.24 -25.49
CA GLN A 73 -33.96 36.23 -24.31
C GLN A 73 -34.53 35.36 -23.19
N LYS A 74 -35.84 35.47 -22.92
CA LYS A 74 -36.53 34.66 -21.92
C LYS A 74 -36.49 33.16 -22.27
N ASP A 75 -36.75 32.79 -23.52
CA ASP A 75 -36.65 31.40 -23.98
C ASP A 75 -35.21 30.87 -23.87
N THR A 76 -34.23 31.64 -24.32
CA THR A 76 -32.81 31.27 -24.25
C THR A 76 -32.34 31.05 -22.81
N PHE A 77 -32.71 31.96 -21.91
CA PHE A 77 -32.41 31.85 -20.48
C PHE A 77 -33.08 30.62 -19.84
N SER A 78 -34.34 30.35 -20.18
CA SER A 78 -35.05 29.14 -19.71
C SER A 78 -34.32 27.88 -20.17
N ARG A 79 -33.95 27.79 -21.44
CA ARG A 79 -33.23 26.64 -22.00
C ARG A 79 -31.86 26.44 -21.37
N LEU A 80 -31.11 27.51 -21.09
CA LEU A 80 -29.83 27.41 -20.37
C LEU A 80 -30.02 26.82 -18.97
N ASN A 81 -31.06 27.23 -18.24
CA ASN A 81 -31.40 26.65 -16.95
C ASN A 81 -31.79 25.17 -17.07
N ASP A 82 -32.50 24.79 -18.12
CA ASP A 82 -32.87 23.39 -18.38
C ASP A 82 -31.64 22.53 -18.70
N ILE A 83 -30.67 23.05 -19.47
CA ILE A 83 -29.39 22.38 -19.71
C ILE A 83 -28.61 22.20 -18.42
N LYS A 84 -28.58 23.22 -17.54
CA LYS A 84 -27.93 23.13 -16.23
C LYS A 84 -28.56 22.03 -15.37
N LYS A 85 -29.89 21.98 -15.28
CA LYS A 85 -30.61 20.91 -14.56
C LYS A 85 -30.38 19.52 -15.17
N LEU A 86 -30.39 19.43 -16.50
CA LEU A 86 -30.11 18.19 -17.22
C LEU A 86 -28.69 17.70 -16.95
N ASN A 87 -27.71 18.62 -16.93
CA ASN A 87 -26.32 18.33 -16.60
C ASN A 87 -26.20 17.73 -15.20
N ASP A 88 -26.83 18.34 -14.19
CA ASP A 88 -26.82 17.85 -12.81
C ASP A 88 -27.47 16.45 -12.72
N SER A 89 -28.58 16.24 -13.42
CA SER A 89 -29.25 14.92 -13.49
C SER A 89 -28.36 13.85 -14.13
N ILE A 90 -27.63 14.20 -15.21
CA ILE A 90 -26.75 13.26 -15.89
C ILE A 90 -25.50 12.96 -15.04
N LEU A 91 -24.95 13.96 -14.35
CA LEU A 91 -23.85 13.75 -13.41
C LEU A 91 -24.28 12.82 -12.28
N GLN A 92 -25.47 13.05 -11.70
CA GLN A 92 -26.03 12.17 -10.67
C GLN A 92 -26.22 10.73 -11.16
N ARG A 93 -26.71 10.54 -12.40
CA ARG A 93 -26.85 9.21 -13.01
C ARG A 93 -25.52 8.52 -13.30
N ASN A 94 -24.44 9.28 -13.46
CA ASN A 94 -23.10 8.76 -13.73
C ASN A 94 -22.22 8.70 -12.48
N THR A 95 -22.72 9.18 -11.34
CA THR A 95 -22.07 9.00 -10.05
C THR A 95 -21.85 7.51 -9.82
N ILE A 96 -20.59 7.19 -9.57
CA ILE A 96 -20.13 5.87 -9.21
C ILE A 96 -20.00 5.81 -7.69
N THR A 97 -20.47 4.73 -7.08
CA THR A 97 -20.25 4.47 -5.66
C THR A 97 -18.87 3.86 -5.51
N PRO A 98 -17.92 4.50 -4.81
CA PRO A 98 -16.60 3.91 -4.62
C PRO A 98 -16.69 2.62 -3.81
N ILE A 99 -16.02 1.57 -4.27
CA ILE A 99 -15.94 0.31 -3.53
C ILE A 99 -14.90 0.45 -2.41
N LYS A 100 -15.28 0.14 -1.17
CA LYS A 100 -14.30 0.06 -0.08
C LYS A 100 -13.45 -1.20 -0.25
N LYS A 101 -12.13 -1.10 -0.03
CA LYS A 101 -11.27 -2.30 0.01
C LYS A 101 -11.87 -3.25 1.04
N PRO A 102 -12.14 -4.52 0.70
CA PRO A 102 -12.45 -5.49 1.74
C PRO A 102 -11.25 -5.58 2.71
N PRO A 103 -11.47 -5.96 3.98
CA PRO A 103 -10.37 -6.08 4.97
C PRO A 103 -9.21 -6.95 4.49
N PHE A 104 -9.52 -7.94 3.65
CA PHE A 104 -8.54 -8.71 2.91
C PHE A 104 -9.01 -8.84 1.47
N LEU A 105 -8.07 -8.73 0.55
CA LEU A 105 -8.30 -8.79 -0.87
C LEU A 105 -7.40 -9.88 -1.46
N PRO A 106 -7.95 -11.06 -1.80
CA PRO A 106 -7.18 -12.12 -2.44
C PRO A 106 -6.40 -11.58 -3.64
N ARG A 107 -5.17 -12.03 -3.84
CA ARG A 107 -4.30 -11.59 -4.93
C ARG A 107 -4.96 -11.83 -6.29
N ILE A 108 -5.69 -12.93 -6.43
CA ILE A 108 -6.49 -13.23 -7.64
C ILE A 108 -7.57 -12.17 -7.93
N LEU A 109 -8.07 -11.49 -6.90
CA LEU A 109 -9.04 -10.39 -7.01
C LEU A 109 -8.37 -9.01 -6.95
N SER A 110 -7.11 -8.92 -6.55
CA SER A 110 -6.37 -7.66 -6.43
C SER A 110 -6.32 -6.90 -7.75
N ASN A 111 -5.97 -7.57 -8.85
CA ASN A 111 -5.97 -6.96 -10.19
C ASN A 111 -7.35 -6.42 -10.58
N GLN A 112 -8.42 -7.15 -10.26
CA GLN A 112 -9.80 -6.74 -10.54
C GLN A 112 -10.17 -5.48 -9.74
N TYR A 113 -9.83 -5.47 -8.45
CA TYR A 113 -10.04 -4.31 -7.58
C TYR A 113 -9.25 -3.08 -8.04
N HIS A 114 -7.98 -3.24 -8.42
CA HIS A 114 -7.16 -2.14 -8.95
C HIS A 114 -7.72 -1.59 -10.27
N ARG A 115 -8.25 -2.46 -11.15
CA ARG A 115 -8.97 -2.02 -12.36
C ARG A 115 -10.20 -1.17 -12.00
N ILE A 116 -10.97 -1.58 -10.99
CA ILE A 116 -12.10 -0.80 -10.48
C ILE A 116 -11.61 0.55 -9.93
N LYS A 117 -10.55 0.59 -9.12
CA LYS A 117 -9.98 1.84 -8.59
C LYS A 117 -9.46 2.78 -9.67
N PHE A 118 -8.84 2.23 -10.70
CA PHE A 118 -8.44 3.02 -11.86
C PHE A 118 -9.64 3.63 -12.59
N LEU A 119 -10.72 2.86 -12.76
CA LEU A 119 -11.97 3.38 -13.34
C LEU A 119 -12.59 4.47 -12.45
N GLU A 120 -12.59 4.28 -11.12
CA GLU A 120 -13.08 5.29 -10.17
C GLU A 120 -12.32 6.61 -10.31
N TYR A 121 -10.99 6.55 -10.31
CA TYR A 121 -10.13 7.70 -10.53
C TYR A 121 -10.41 8.37 -11.88
N LYS A 122 -10.50 7.59 -12.95
CA LYS A 122 -10.66 8.11 -14.32
C LYS A 122 -12.03 8.75 -14.54
N VAL A 123 -13.10 8.15 -14.02
CA VAL A 123 -14.45 8.73 -14.03
C VAL A 123 -14.45 10.03 -13.24
N LYS A 124 -13.96 10.03 -12.00
CA LYS A 124 -13.88 11.23 -11.16
C LYS A 124 -13.12 12.36 -11.86
N LYS A 125 -11.95 12.08 -12.42
CA LYS A 125 -11.12 13.05 -13.15
C LYS A 125 -11.84 13.64 -14.37
N LEU A 126 -12.52 12.81 -15.16
CA LEU A 126 -13.27 13.27 -16.33
C LEU A 126 -14.52 14.06 -15.93
N THR A 127 -15.22 13.63 -14.89
CA THR A 127 -16.38 14.33 -14.34
C THR A 127 -15.99 15.72 -13.83
N ASN A 128 -14.90 15.84 -13.06
CA ASN A 128 -14.42 17.14 -12.59
C ASN A 128 -14.06 18.07 -13.76
N LYS A 129 -13.28 17.58 -14.73
CA LYS A 129 -12.91 18.36 -15.92
C LYS A 129 -14.15 18.80 -16.72
N PHE A 130 -15.12 17.90 -16.85
CA PHE A 130 -16.37 18.19 -17.53
C PHE A 130 -17.18 19.25 -16.78
N GLN A 131 -17.29 19.15 -15.45
CA GLN A 131 -18.00 20.12 -14.61
C GLN A 131 -17.34 21.50 -14.64
N GLU A 132 -16.01 21.58 -14.52
CA GLU A 132 -15.25 22.83 -14.65
C GLU A 132 -15.53 23.51 -16.01
N CYS A 133 -15.42 22.74 -17.10
CA CYS A 133 -15.70 23.24 -18.44
C CYS A 133 -17.17 23.67 -18.58
N PHE A 134 -18.11 22.85 -18.12
CA PHE A 134 -19.53 23.16 -18.22
C PHE A 134 -19.91 24.41 -17.42
N VAL A 135 -19.43 24.55 -16.18
CA VAL A 135 -19.65 25.73 -15.34
C VAL A 135 -19.09 26.97 -16.02
N GLN A 136 -17.86 26.92 -16.54
CA GLN A 136 -17.26 28.03 -17.27
C GLN A 136 -18.16 28.47 -18.44
N TYR A 137 -18.63 27.55 -19.27
CA TYR A 137 -19.51 27.88 -20.40
C TYR A 137 -20.87 28.41 -19.96
N ALA A 138 -21.51 27.74 -18.99
CA ALA A 138 -22.83 28.10 -18.50
C ALA A 138 -22.83 29.48 -17.85
N GLU A 139 -21.90 29.76 -16.94
CA GLU A 139 -21.78 31.07 -16.28
C GLU A 139 -21.48 32.17 -17.28
N SER A 140 -20.58 31.90 -18.23
CA SER A 140 -20.20 32.91 -19.23
C SER A 140 -21.36 33.24 -20.19
N LEU A 141 -22.17 32.25 -20.56
CA LEU A 141 -23.38 32.46 -21.34
C LEU A 141 -24.47 33.17 -20.52
N MET A 142 -24.65 32.80 -19.25
CA MET A 142 -25.63 33.43 -18.35
C MET A 142 -25.29 34.91 -18.07
N HIS A 143 -24.00 35.26 -18.02
CA HIS A 143 -23.56 36.65 -17.85
C HIS A 143 -24.12 37.58 -18.92
N ILE A 144 -24.17 37.11 -20.18
CA ILE A 144 -24.66 37.87 -21.34
C ILE A 144 -26.13 38.29 -21.14
N PHE A 145 -26.94 37.46 -20.46
CA PHE A 145 -28.38 37.72 -20.25
C PHE A 145 -28.71 38.36 -18.90
N THR A 146 -27.78 38.35 -17.94
CA THR A 146 -28.02 38.89 -16.60
C THR A 146 -27.93 40.41 -16.56
N LYS A 147 -27.07 41.01 -17.40
CA LYS A 147 -26.95 42.47 -17.53
C LYS A 147 -27.79 42.96 -18.71
N THR A 148 -28.81 43.76 -18.45
CA THR A 148 -29.68 44.35 -19.49
C THR A 148 -28.91 45.17 -20.52
N GLU A 149 -27.81 45.79 -20.11
CA GLU A 149 -26.93 46.62 -20.94
C GLU A 149 -25.91 45.83 -21.77
N MET A 150 -25.71 44.52 -21.51
CA MET A 150 -24.75 43.71 -22.27
C MET A 150 -25.12 43.70 -23.75
N ILE A 151 -26.38 43.40 -24.05
CA ILE A 151 -26.85 43.24 -25.42
C ILE A 151 -27.34 44.60 -25.94
N PRO A 152 -26.83 45.11 -27.07
CA PRO A 152 -27.31 46.39 -27.60
C PRO A 152 -28.79 46.30 -28.05
N PRO A 153 -29.54 47.41 -28.02
CA PRO A 153 -30.98 47.42 -28.27
C PRO A 153 -31.39 46.91 -29.66
N ASN A 154 -30.48 46.95 -30.63
CA ASN A 154 -30.69 46.57 -32.02
C ASN A 154 -30.28 45.13 -32.33
N PHE A 155 -29.95 44.32 -31.32
CA PHE A 155 -29.47 42.94 -31.48
C PHE A 155 -30.31 41.95 -30.68
N VAL A 156 -30.48 40.77 -31.27
CA VAL A 156 -30.99 39.57 -30.60
C VAL A 156 -29.87 38.54 -30.55
N VAL A 157 -29.57 38.07 -29.34
CA VAL A 157 -28.60 36.99 -29.11
C VAL A 157 -29.37 35.69 -28.96
N ARG A 158 -29.08 34.71 -29.81
CA ARG A 158 -29.61 33.35 -29.73
C ARG A 158 -28.47 32.40 -29.39
N ILE A 159 -28.70 31.49 -28.45
CA ILE A 159 -27.76 30.41 -28.19
C ILE A 159 -28.19 29.17 -28.97
N ASN A 160 -27.26 28.61 -29.74
CA ASN A 160 -27.42 27.30 -30.37
C ASN A 160 -27.22 26.20 -29.32
N VAL A 161 -28.30 25.91 -28.59
CA VAL A 161 -28.36 24.90 -27.53
C VAL A 161 -28.01 23.50 -28.06
N GLU A 162 -28.41 23.16 -29.29
CA GLU A 162 -28.12 21.87 -29.90
C GLU A 162 -26.61 21.69 -30.11
N LYS A 163 -25.95 22.72 -30.62
CA LYS A 163 -24.50 22.72 -30.81
C LYS A 163 -23.76 22.69 -29.47
N LEU A 164 -24.25 23.42 -28.46
CA LEU A 164 -23.70 23.38 -27.11
C LEU A 164 -23.84 21.97 -26.49
N GLY A 165 -25.01 21.37 -26.62
CA GLY A 165 -25.26 19.98 -26.18
C GLY A 165 -24.36 18.98 -26.90
N SER A 166 -24.16 19.13 -28.22
CA SER A 166 -23.27 18.27 -29.01
C SER A 166 -21.79 18.41 -28.62
N HIS A 167 -21.38 19.60 -28.16
CA HIS A 167 -20.01 19.82 -27.68
C HIS A 167 -19.73 19.01 -26.41
N PHE A 168 -20.70 18.98 -25.49
CA PHE A 168 -20.59 18.26 -24.23
C PHE A 168 -20.90 16.76 -24.33
N SER A 169 -21.66 16.33 -25.34
CA SER A 169 -22.07 14.93 -25.51
C SER A 169 -20.90 13.96 -25.68
N THR A 170 -19.77 14.40 -26.26
CA THR A 170 -18.58 13.56 -26.45
C THR A 170 -17.90 13.23 -25.13
N SER A 171 -17.72 14.22 -24.25
CA SER A 171 -17.15 14.00 -22.91
C SER A 171 -18.09 13.17 -22.06
N LEU A 172 -19.39 13.46 -22.16
CA LEU A 172 -20.43 12.79 -21.40
C LEU A 172 -20.61 11.32 -21.80
N SER A 173 -20.56 10.99 -23.09
CA SER A 173 -20.64 9.60 -23.55
C SER A 173 -19.46 8.77 -23.05
N LYS A 174 -18.26 9.37 -23.00
CA LYS A 174 -17.08 8.74 -22.41
C LYS A 174 -17.22 8.50 -20.91
N ILE A 175 -17.74 9.47 -20.16
CA ILE A 175 -18.04 9.31 -18.72
C ILE A 175 -19.05 8.18 -18.54
N THR A 176 -20.14 8.21 -19.29
CA THR A 176 -21.22 7.20 -19.23
C THR A 176 -20.70 5.79 -19.53
N LEU A 177 -19.88 5.64 -20.56
CA LEU A 177 -19.24 4.37 -20.92
C LEU A 177 -18.34 3.86 -19.78
N LEU A 178 -17.49 4.71 -19.21
CA LEU A 178 -16.59 4.32 -18.12
C LEU A 178 -17.36 3.98 -16.84
N SER A 179 -18.42 4.71 -16.51
CA SER A 179 -19.31 4.39 -15.38
C SER A 179 -20.04 3.05 -15.60
N ALA A 180 -20.44 2.72 -16.83
CA ALA A 180 -21.02 1.42 -17.14
C ALA A 180 -20.01 0.28 -16.99
N ILE A 181 -18.77 0.47 -17.47
CA ILE A 181 -17.68 -0.50 -17.28
C ILE A 181 -17.39 -0.68 -15.78
N HIS A 182 -17.32 0.41 -15.01
CA HIS A 182 -17.14 0.35 -13.55
C HIS A 182 -18.21 -0.51 -12.87
N ARG A 183 -19.50 -0.28 -13.16
CA ARG A 183 -20.60 -1.08 -12.60
C ARG A 183 -20.49 -2.56 -12.95
N ASN A 184 -20.11 -2.87 -14.20
CA ASN A 184 -19.95 -4.25 -14.63
C ASN A 184 -18.78 -4.94 -13.92
N GLU A 185 -17.61 -4.29 -13.86
CA GLU A 185 -16.42 -4.83 -13.18
C GLU A 185 -16.67 -4.98 -11.67
N THR A 186 -17.44 -4.06 -11.06
CA THR A 186 -17.93 -4.13 -9.67
C THR A 186 -18.78 -5.37 -9.44
N LYS A 187 -19.79 -5.60 -10.29
CA LYS A 187 -20.66 -6.78 -10.19
C LYS A 187 -19.87 -8.08 -10.35
N ILE A 188 -18.92 -8.14 -11.28
CA ILE A 188 -18.04 -9.30 -11.46
C ILE A 188 -17.19 -9.53 -10.20
N PHE A 189 -16.63 -8.45 -9.63
CA PHE A 189 -15.83 -8.51 -8.42
C PHE A 189 -16.65 -9.01 -7.22
N GLU A 190 -17.84 -8.46 -6.99
CA GLU A 190 -18.75 -8.89 -5.91
C GLU A 190 -19.21 -10.34 -6.10
N ASN A 191 -19.51 -10.76 -7.32
CA ASN A 191 -19.88 -12.14 -7.62
C ASN A 191 -18.74 -13.12 -7.33
N LYS A 192 -17.51 -12.80 -7.74
CA LYS A 192 -16.33 -13.64 -7.45
C LYS A 192 -16.09 -13.71 -5.94
N LEU A 193 -16.16 -12.56 -5.29
CA LEU A 193 -16.04 -12.47 -3.84
C LEU A 193 -17.08 -13.37 -3.16
N GLN A 194 -18.34 -13.40 -3.61
CA GLN A 194 -19.39 -14.26 -3.05
C GLN A 194 -19.24 -15.75 -3.41
N GLN A 195 -18.90 -16.09 -4.66
CA GLN A 195 -18.81 -17.47 -5.13
C GLN A 195 -17.72 -18.25 -4.41
N ASP A 196 -16.58 -17.62 -4.12
CA ASP A 196 -15.46 -18.28 -3.46
C ASP A 196 -15.79 -18.65 -1.99
N PHE A 197 -16.81 -18.03 -1.36
CA PHE A 197 -17.12 -18.27 0.06
C PHE A 197 -18.00 -19.50 0.33
N LEU A 198 -18.80 -19.97 -0.62
CA LEU A 198 -19.95 -20.83 -0.28
C LEU A 198 -19.63 -22.31 -0.05
N ASN A 199 -18.49 -22.84 -0.52
CA ASN A 199 -18.26 -24.30 -0.55
C ASN A 199 -16.93 -24.78 0.06
N ILE A 200 -16.18 -23.90 0.74
CA ILE A 200 -14.87 -24.27 1.31
C ILE A 200 -15.06 -24.70 2.78
N ASP A 201 -14.68 -25.94 3.08
CA ASP A 201 -14.52 -26.45 4.45
C ASP A 201 -13.31 -25.76 5.10
N CYS A 202 -13.58 -24.68 5.84
CA CYS A 202 -12.54 -23.85 6.47
C CYS A 202 -11.61 -24.66 7.37
N GLN A 203 -12.13 -25.65 8.10
CA GLN A 203 -11.33 -26.44 9.04
C GLN A 203 -10.34 -27.31 8.29
N LYS A 204 -10.79 -27.99 7.23
CA LYS A 204 -9.94 -28.83 6.38
C LYS A 204 -8.84 -28.01 5.69
N PHE A 205 -9.18 -26.85 5.12
CA PHE A 205 -8.21 -26.00 4.43
C PHE A 205 -7.22 -25.33 5.39
N LEU A 206 -7.68 -24.92 6.58
CA LEU A 206 -6.79 -24.40 7.62
C LEU A 206 -5.80 -25.48 8.07
N LEU A 207 -6.28 -26.70 8.33
CA LEU A 207 -5.42 -27.82 8.72
C LEU A 207 -4.39 -28.14 7.64
N MET A 208 -4.80 -28.16 6.37
CA MET A 208 -3.89 -28.34 5.23
C MET A 208 -2.84 -27.23 5.17
N THR A 209 -3.26 -25.96 5.30
CA THR A 209 -2.36 -24.80 5.32
C THR A 209 -1.32 -24.92 6.44
N LEU A 210 -1.75 -25.25 7.66
CA LEU A 210 -0.86 -25.38 8.81
C LEU A 210 0.11 -26.55 8.66
N LYS A 211 -0.33 -27.65 8.05
CA LYS A 211 0.53 -28.80 7.76
C LYS A 211 1.61 -28.47 6.72
N GLU A 212 1.27 -27.76 5.65
CA GLU A 212 2.26 -27.38 4.64
C GLU A 212 3.25 -26.34 5.19
N VAL A 213 2.74 -25.37 5.96
CA VAL A 213 3.57 -24.38 6.65
C VAL A 213 4.54 -25.05 7.63
N SER A 214 4.09 -26.04 8.40
CA SER A 214 4.93 -26.72 9.38
C SER A 214 6.08 -27.51 8.73
N VAL A 215 5.89 -28.02 7.52
CA VAL A 215 6.95 -28.70 6.74
C VAL A 215 8.06 -27.72 6.32
N SER A 216 7.70 -26.46 6.01
CA SER A 216 8.65 -25.40 5.64
C SER A 216 9.27 -24.66 6.83
N ALA A 217 8.83 -24.97 8.05
CA ALA A 217 9.24 -24.22 9.23
C ALA A 217 10.59 -24.68 9.77
N ASP A 218 11.44 -23.71 10.10
CA ASP A 218 12.59 -23.90 10.96
C ASP A 218 12.08 -24.29 12.36
N GLN A 219 12.38 -25.52 12.76
CA GLN A 219 11.90 -26.08 14.02
C GLN A 219 12.55 -25.45 15.24
N SER A 220 13.76 -24.89 15.10
CA SER A 220 14.47 -24.20 16.19
C SER A 220 13.81 -22.85 16.48
N LEU A 221 13.50 -22.10 15.43
CA LEU A 221 12.87 -20.78 15.52
C LEU A 221 11.35 -20.84 15.67
N LYS A 222 10.73 -22.00 15.34
CA LYS A 222 9.28 -22.14 15.13
C LYS A 222 8.73 -21.09 14.17
N PHE A 223 9.54 -20.75 13.18
CA PHE A 223 9.27 -19.73 12.17
C PHE A 223 9.39 -20.35 10.79
N PHE A 224 8.70 -19.76 9.80
CA PHE A 224 8.80 -20.17 8.41
C PHE A 224 8.80 -18.91 7.56
N PRO A 225 9.55 -18.83 6.44
CA PRO A 225 9.57 -17.67 5.56
C PRO A 225 8.19 -17.43 4.90
N PRO A 226 7.94 -16.30 4.23
CA PRO A 226 6.69 -16.09 3.51
C PRO A 226 6.39 -17.21 2.51
N THR A 227 5.16 -17.74 2.54
CA THR A 227 4.73 -18.84 1.65
C THR A 227 3.45 -18.49 0.89
N PRO A 228 3.16 -19.17 -0.24
CA PRO A 228 1.87 -19.04 -0.92
C PRO A 228 0.65 -19.37 -0.04
N TYR A 229 0.85 -20.14 1.03
CA TYR A 229 -0.21 -20.51 1.97
C TYR A 229 -0.65 -19.35 2.86
N GLN A 230 0.15 -18.28 2.97
CA GLN A 230 -0.25 -17.04 3.65
C GLN A 230 -1.56 -16.50 3.07
N GLU A 231 -1.68 -16.43 1.74
CA GLU A 231 -2.89 -15.92 1.08
C GLU A 231 -4.13 -16.78 1.39
N THR A 232 -3.94 -18.11 1.45
CA THR A 232 -5.02 -19.05 1.81
C THR A 232 -5.44 -18.85 3.27
N PHE A 233 -4.48 -18.67 4.17
CA PHE A 233 -4.75 -18.41 5.58
C PHE A 233 -5.53 -17.10 5.78
N GLU A 234 -5.07 -16.01 5.19
CA GLU A 234 -5.71 -14.69 5.28
C GLU A 234 -7.13 -14.73 4.72
N TYR A 235 -7.30 -15.42 3.59
CA TYR A 235 -8.61 -15.66 3.03
C TYR A 235 -9.54 -16.32 4.03
N LEU A 236 -9.11 -17.42 4.67
CA LEU A 236 -9.91 -18.12 5.67
C LEU A 236 -10.22 -17.26 6.91
N MET A 237 -9.23 -16.51 7.40
CA MET A 237 -9.38 -15.71 8.63
C MET A 237 -10.24 -14.46 8.44
N THR A 238 -10.38 -13.95 7.21
CA THR A 238 -11.18 -12.76 6.92
C THR A 238 -12.59 -13.06 6.42
N ARG A 239 -12.94 -14.35 6.27
CA ARG A 239 -14.30 -14.75 5.87
C ARG A 239 -15.36 -14.22 6.83
N PRO A 240 -16.59 -14.00 6.35
CA PRO A 240 -17.69 -13.53 7.20
C PRO A 240 -17.99 -14.38 8.42
N ASP A 241 -17.77 -15.70 8.31
CA ASP A 241 -18.00 -16.74 9.31
C ASP A 241 -16.74 -17.11 10.13
N SER A 242 -15.61 -16.44 9.88
CA SER A 242 -14.36 -16.67 10.61
C SER A 242 -14.54 -16.36 12.11
N PRO A 243 -14.01 -17.21 13.02
CA PRO A 243 -14.07 -16.95 14.45
C PRO A 243 -13.26 -15.69 14.86
N CYS A 244 -12.32 -15.25 14.04
CA CYS A 244 -11.42 -14.13 14.34
C CYS A 244 -11.91 -12.79 13.77
N ARG A 245 -12.96 -12.79 12.94
CA ARG A 245 -13.34 -11.62 12.13
C ARG A 245 -13.49 -10.34 12.95
N ASN A 246 -14.22 -10.41 14.07
CA ASN A 246 -14.48 -9.23 14.89
C ASN A 246 -13.19 -8.68 15.52
N ILE A 247 -12.29 -9.57 15.95
CA ILE A 247 -11.00 -9.20 16.55
C ILE A 247 -10.10 -8.57 15.48
N ILE A 248 -10.08 -9.13 14.26
CA ILE A 248 -9.31 -8.58 13.13
C ILE A 248 -9.80 -7.17 12.77
N LEU A 249 -11.12 -6.99 12.66
CA LEU A 249 -11.71 -5.67 12.38
C LEU A 249 -11.40 -4.66 13.49
N GLU A 250 -11.42 -5.08 14.75
CA GLU A 250 -11.02 -4.24 15.89
C GLU A 250 -9.55 -3.83 15.77
N VAL A 251 -8.64 -4.78 15.49
CA VAL A 251 -7.22 -4.47 15.27
C VAL A 251 -7.05 -3.47 14.12
N PHE A 252 -7.67 -3.71 12.97
CA PHE A 252 -7.57 -2.80 11.82
C PHE A 252 -8.17 -1.42 12.06
N GLN A 253 -9.19 -1.31 12.91
CA GLN A 253 -9.83 -0.03 13.21
C GLN A 253 -9.04 0.79 14.23
N TYR A 254 -8.44 0.15 15.23
CA TYR A 254 -7.82 0.82 16.37
C TYR A 254 -6.29 0.67 16.42
N PHE A 255 -5.66 0.16 15.36
CA PHE A 255 -4.22 -0.15 15.35
C PHE A 255 -3.34 1.01 15.82
N GLU A 256 -3.58 2.23 15.34
CA GLU A 256 -2.80 3.43 15.69
C GLU A 256 -2.81 3.73 17.21
N GLN A 257 -3.80 3.21 17.93
CA GLN A 257 -3.97 3.38 19.38
C GLN A 257 -3.49 2.15 20.17
N MET A 258 -3.06 1.09 19.49
CA MET A 258 -2.63 -0.16 20.13
C MET A 258 -1.13 -0.15 20.39
N THR A 259 -0.74 -0.55 21.60
CA THR A 259 0.65 -0.86 21.91
C THR A 259 1.03 -2.23 21.33
N PRO A 260 2.33 -2.52 21.12
CA PRO A 260 2.81 -3.81 20.62
C PRO A 260 2.34 -5.00 21.48
N THR A 261 2.32 -4.81 22.80
CA THR A 261 1.79 -5.80 23.76
C THR A 261 0.30 -6.05 23.55
N LYS A 262 -0.48 -5.00 23.25
CA LYS A 262 -1.91 -5.12 22.99
C LYS A 262 -2.20 -5.80 21.65
N ILE A 263 -1.40 -5.52 20.62
CA ILE A 263 -1.44 -6.23 19.33
C ILE A 263 -1.17 -7.72 19.55
N THR A 264 -0.09 -8.04 20.27
CA THR A 264 0.28 -9.44 20.60
C THR A 264 -0.83 -10.14 21.36
N SER A 265 -1.43 -9.49 22.37
CA SER A 265 -2.58 -10.04 23.11
C SER A 265 -3.79 -10.29 22.21
N LYS A 266 -4.07 -9.41 21.25
CA LYS A 266 -5.15 -9.62 20.27
C LYS A 266 -4.86 -10.79 19.34
N ILE A 267 -3.61 -10.99 18.92
CA ILE A 267 -3.21 -12.17 18.13
C ILE A 267 -3.42 -13.45 18.93
N VAL A 268 -3.02 -13.49 20.21
CA VAL A 268 -3.28 -14.64 21.09
C VAL A 268 -4.79 -14.91 21.20
N GLN A 269 -5.61 -13.87 21.38
CA GLN A 269 -7.08 -14.01 21.40
C GLN A 269 -7.64 -14.55 20.08
N MET A 270 -7.05 -14.18 18.93
CA MET A 270 -7.42 -14.75 17.63
C MET A 270 -7.09 -16.24 17.57
N ILE A 271 -5.87 -16.62 17.97
CA ILE A 271 -5.42 -18.01 18.02
C ILE A 271 -6.34 -18.85 18.92
N ASP A 272 -6.66 -18.38 20.12
CA ASP A 272 -7.59 -19.07 21.03
C ASP A 272 -8.98 -19.25 20.41
N SER A 273 -9.45 -18.23 19.66
CA SER A 273 -10.73 -18.28 18.95
C SER A 273 -10.72 -19.33 17.82
N VAL A 274 -9.60 -19.48 17.10
CA VAL A 274 -9.39 -20.53 16.10
C VAL A 274 -9.47 -21.91 16.76
N PHE A 275 -8.71 -22.16 17.83
CA PHE A 275 -8.69 -23.47 18.50
C PHE A 275 -10.03 -23.82 19.15
N LYS A 276 -10.71 -22.84 19.77
CA LYS A 276 -12.04 -23.04 20.35
C LYS A 276 -13.08 -23.45 19.29
N LYS A 277 -12.98 -22.86 18.09
CA LYS A 277 -13.88 -23.16 16.97
C LYS A 277 -13.52 -24.49 16.30
N TYR A 278 -12.24 -24.75 16.07
CA TYR A 278 -11.71 -25.89 15.32
C TYR A 278 -10.97 -26.86 16.26
N LYS A 279 -11.72 -27.51 17.15
CA LYS A 279 -11.20 -28.37 18.25
C LYS A 279 -10.23 -29.48 17.84
N THR A 280 -10.13 -29.81 16.55
CA THR A 280 -9.28 -30.90 16.05
C THR A 280 -7.88 -30.43 15.66
N LEU A 281 -7.53 -29.15 15.85
CA LEU A 281 -6.21 -28.67 15.50
C LEU A 281 -5.16 -29.18 16.50
N PRO A 282 -4.07 -29.81 16.04
CA PRO A 282 -2.92 -30.13 16.87
C PRO A 282 -2.34 -28.90 17.57
N PHE A 283 -2.00 -29.05 18.86
CA PHE A 283 -1.45 -27.96 19.68
C PHE A 283 -0.12 -27.41 19.13
N GLU A 284 0.67 -28.26 18.47
CA GLU A 284 1.94 -27.87 17.82
C GLU A 284 1.78 -26.76 16.77
N TYR A 285 0.59 -26.65 16.14
CA TYR A 285 0.33 -25.61 15.14
C TYR A 285 0.04 -24.23 15.73
N GLN A 286 -0.09 -24.12 17.06
CA GLN A 286 -0.32 -22.84 17.71
C GLN A 286 0.81 -21.84 17.42
N SER A 287 2.05 -22.34 17.42
CA SER A 287 3.24 -21.54 17.13
C SER A 287 3.22 -20.94 15.72
N TYR A 288 2.81 -21.72 14.71
CA TYR A 288 2.78 -21.27 13.31
C TYR A 288 1.66 -20.25 13.02
N LEU A 289 0.59 -20.22 13.82
CA LEU A 289 -0.45 -19.20 13.68
C LEU A 289 0.05 -17.80 14.04
N VAL A 290 1.05 -17.68 14.91
CA VAL A 290 1.60 -16.38 15.32
C VAL A 290 2.14 -15.61 14.09
N PRO A 291 3.16 -16.09 13.35
CA PRO A 291 3.66 -15.39 12.18
C PRO A 291 2.60 -15.23 11.07
N LEU A 292 1.68 -16.20 10.90
CA LEU A 292 0.56 -16.07 9.95
C LEU A 292 -0.33 -14.85 10.27
N PHE A 293 -0.72 -14.69 11.54
CA PHE A 293 -1.52 -13.55 11.97
C PHE A 293 -0.74 -12.24 11.95
N PHE A 294 0.55 -12.25 12.33
CA PHE A 294 1.42 -11.07 12.22
C PHE A 294 1.48 -10.57 10.78
N ARG A 295 1.78 -11.44 9.80
CA ARG A 295 1.80 -11.06 8.38
C ARG A 295 0.47 -10.50 7.91
N MET A 296 -0.63 -11.19 8.20
CA MET A 296 -1.98 -10.70 7.83
C MET A 296 -2.27 -9.30 8.40
N ILE A 297 -1.89 -9.07 9.65
CA ILE A 297 -2.15 -7.79 10.32
C ILE A 297 -1.30 -6.70 9.68
N PHE A 298 -0.01 -6.95 9.53
CA PHE A 298 0.93 -5.95 9.04
C PHE A 298 0.83 -5.73 7.53
N ASP A 299 0.43 -6.70 6.71
CA ASP A 299 0.17 -6.48 5.27
C ASP A 299 -0.95 -5.46 5.02
N GLU A 300 -1.97 -5.44 5.88
CA GLU A 300 -3.06 -4.47 5.79
C GLU A 300 -2.71 -3.12 6.42
N ILE A 301 -1.84 -3.12 7.42
CA ILE A 301 -1.57 -1.95 8.25
C ILE A 301 -0.32 -1.19 7.80
N TYR A 302 0.67 -1.88 7.25
CA TYR A 302 1.94 -1.30 6.82
C TYR A 302 1.77 -0.08 5.89
N PRO A 303 0.84 -0.07 4.91
CA PRO A 303 0.58 1.15 4.12
C PRO A 303 0.04 2.35 4.91
N ARG A 304 -0.48 2.12 6.12
CA ARG A 304 -1.03 3.12 7.05
C ARG A 304 0.00 3.58 8.07
N VAL A 305 0.99 2.74 8.37
CA VAL A 305 2.11 3.10 9.24
C VAL A 305 2.90 4.18 8.51
N GLY A 306 2.73 5.43 8.95
CA GLY A 306 3.26 6.63 8.29
C GLY A 306 4.79 6.67 8.15
N ILE A 307 5.50 5.65 8.64
CA ILE A 307 6.95 5.49 8.57
C ILE A 307 7.48 5.66 7.13
N PHE A 308 6.71 5.25 6.11
CA PHE A 308 7.13 5.32 4.70
C PHE A 308 6.35 6.34 3.85
N ASN A 309 5.36 7.02 4.43
CA ASN A 309 4.45 7.89 3.67
C ASN A 309 4.78 9.38 3.93
N ASN A 310 5.92 9.83 3.40
CA ASN A 310 6.48 11.18 3.61
C ASN A 310 5.60 12.34 3.07
N ASN A 311 4.46 12.07 2.43
CA ASN A 311 3.67 13.10 1.75
C ASN A 311 2.58 13.79 2.59
N SER A 312 2.27 13.32 3.81
CA SER A 312 1.08 13.82 4.55
C SER A 312 1.35 14.55 5.86
N MET A 313 2.58 14.57 6.38
CA MET A 313 2.81 15.05 7.76
C MET A 313 3.13 16.56 7.89
N SER A 314 3.31 17.30 6.78
CA SER A 314 3.68 18.72 6.86
C SER A 314 2.56 19.66 7.34
N ASN A 315 1.31 19.23 7.47
CA ASN A 315 0.18 20.17 7.61
C ASN A 315 -0.78 19.99 8.80
N ASN A 316 -0.67 18.98 9.69
CA ASN A 316 -1.79 18.70 10.60
C ASN A 316 -1.52 18.25 12.06
N PHE A 317 -0.30 18.34 12.60
CA PHE A 317 -0.10 18.10 14.04
C PHE A 317 0.09 19.41 14.81
N GLY A 318 -1.03 20.04 15.19
CA GLY A 318 -1.07 21.00 16.28
C GLY A 318 -1.03 20.26 17.61
N PHE A 319 0.12 20.27 18.28
CA PHE A 319 0.22 19.79 19.66
C PHE A 319 -0.69 20.63 20.58
N GLN A 320 -1.65 19.98 21.22
CA GLN A 320 -2.30 20.51 22.41
C GLN A 320 -1.30 20.45 23.57
N ASN A 321 -0.67 21.58 23.87
CA ASN A 321 0.08 21.76 25.11
C ASN A 321 -0.92 21.89 26.27
N ASN A 322 -0.99 20.86 27.10
CA ASN A 322 -1.59 20.95 28.43
C ASN A 322 -0.76 21.90 29.30
N THR A 323 -1.28 23.10 29.54
CA THR A 323 -0.81 23.96 30.63
C THR A 323 -1.97 24.18 31.59
N TYR A 324 -1.83 23.65 32.80
CA TYR A 324 -2.66 24.03 33.93
C TYR A 324 -2.51 25.53 34.20
N ASN A 325 -3.60 26.29 34.17
CA ASN A 325 -3.84 27.38 35.10
C ASN A 325 -5.32 27.70 35.24
N SER A 326 -5.77 27.61 36.48
CA SER A 326 -7.00 28.17 37.03
C SER A 326 -6.96 29.70 36.94
N TYR A 327 -8.03 30.33 36.42
CA TYR A 327 -8.82 31.39 37.07
C TYR A 327 -9.91 31.87 36.09
N GLY A 328 -11.10 32.11 36.63
CA GLY A 328 -12.35 32.25 35.89
C GLY A 328 -12.60 33.58 35.18
N GLY A 329 -13.64 33.58 34.36
CA GLY A 329 -14.23 34.77 33.75
C GLY A 329 -15.39 34.39 32.83
N ASN A 330 -16.62 34.63 33.30
CA ASN A 330 -17.85 34.53 32.52
C ASN A 330 -17.81 35.51 31.32
N SER A 331 -18.22 35.08 30.13
CA SER A 331 -19.13 35.86 29.26
C SER A 331 -19.65 35.04 28.08
N SER A 332 -20.96 35.15 27.90
CA SER A 332 -21.84 34.71 26.82
C SER A 332 -21.37 35.14 25.42
N TYR A 333 -21.49 34.26 24.41
CA TYR A 333 -22.37 34.42 23.24
C TYR A 333 -22.32 33.21 22.29
N ASP A 334 -23.40 33.12 21.52
CA ASP A 334 -24.00 32.02 20.78
C ASP A 334 -23.26 31.38 19.59
N SER A 335 -23.53 30.07 19.45
CA SER A 335 -23.97 29.35 18.25
C SER A 335 -23.07 29.28 17.00
N PHE A 336 -22.58 28.06 16.68
CA PHE A 336 -23.08 27.19 15.59
C PHE A 336 -22.05 26.08 15.29
N ASN A 337 -22.27 24.88 15.85
CA ASN A 337 -21.71 23.64 15.31
C ASN A 337 -22.60 22.46 15.72
N GLY A 338 -23.31 21.90 14.75
CA GLY A 338 -24.22 20.76 14.95
C GLY A 338 -24.26 19.89 13.71
N TYR A 339 -23.24 19.05 13.53
CA TYR A 339 -23.33 17.91 12.59
C TYR A 339 -24.10 16.77 13.26
N ASN A 340 -25.40 16.73 13.01
CA ASN A 340 -26.24 15.58 13.30
C ASN A 340 -25.90 14.43 12.34
N ARG A 341 -25.39 13.32 12.89
CA ARG A 341 -25.43 11.99 12.28
C ARG A 341 -26.88 11.47 12.31
N PRO A 342 -27.45 10.97 11.20
CA PRO A 342 -28.70 10.23 11.30
C PRO A 342 -28.42 8.80 11.76
N ASN A 343 -29.08 8.42 12.87
CA ASN A 343 -29.34 7.03 13.24
C ASN A 343 -30.23 6.39 12.16
N VAL A 344 -29.77 5.31 11.54
CA VAL A 344 -30.60 4.46 10.69
C VAL A 344 -31.01 3.24 11.50
N THR A 345 -32.27 3.23 11.89
CA THR A 345 -32.99 2.10 12.48
C THR A 345 -33.20 1.03 11.41
N TYR A 346 -32.80 -0.21 11.69
CA TYR A 346 -33.12 -1.37 10.84
C TYR A 346 -34.60 -1.72 10.99
N ASN A 347 -35.39 -1.48 9.94
CA ASN A 347 -36.69 -2.12 9.76
C ASN A 347 -36.59 -3.18 8.67
N SER A 348 -36.79 -4.44 9.08
CA SER A 348 -37.03 -5.60 8.23
C SER A 348 -38.37 -5.45 7.51
N ILE A 349 -38.35 -5.41 6.18
CA ILE A 349 -39.56 -5.48 5.34
C ILE A 349 -39.49 -6.79 4.55
N SER A 350 -40.48 -7.65 4.78
CA SER A 350 -40.76 -8.86 4.02
C SER A 350 -41.19 -8.52 2.59
N HIS A 351 -40.66 -9.25 1.62
CA HIS A 351 -41.14 -9.19 0.24
C HIS A 351 -42.18 -10.29 0.01
N ASN A 352 -43.42 -9.87 -0.25
CA ASN A 352 -44.45 -10.70 -0.85
C ASN A 352 -44.47 -10.46 -2.37
N ASN A 353 -44.49 -11.57 -3.11
CA ASN A 353 -44.70 -11.63 -4.56
C ASN A 353 -46.08 -11.08 -4.94
N SER A 354 -46.14 -10.27 -5.99
CA SER A 354 -47.36 -10.09 -6.79
C SER A 354 -46.99 -9.75 -8.23
N ARG A 355 -47.52 -10.58 -9.14
CA ARG A 355 -47.49 -10.48 -10.60
C ARG A 355 -48.19 -9.20 -11.06
N GLU A 356 -47.62 -8.51 -12.04
CA GLU A 356 -48.41 -7.80 -13.06
C GLU A 356 -47.83 -8.04 -14.46
N ASN A 357 -48.69 -8.55 -15.33
CA ASN A 357 -48.55 -8.65 -16.78
C ASN A 357 -49.07 -7.35 -17.39
N ILE A 358 -48.29 -6.61 -18.19
CA ILE A 358 -48.82 -5.76 -19.27
C ILE A 358 -47.85 -5.76 -20.47
N LEU A 359 -48.47 -5.82 -21.66
CA LEU A 359 -47.97 -6.10 -23.01
C LEU A 359 -46.84 -5.20 -23.52
N ASN A 360 -45.90 -5.82 -24.24
CA ASN A 360 -45.00 -5.17 -25.18
C ASN A 360 -45.67 -5.06 -26.56
N THR A 361 -45.83 -3.84 -27.06
CA THR A 361 -46.25 -3.57 -28.44
C THR A 361 -45.02 -3.27 -29.30
N THR A 362 -44.76 -4.17 -30.25
CA THR A 362 -43.72 -4.08 -31.27
C THR A 362 -44.13 -3.07 -32.33
N ILE A 363 -43.31 -2.05 -32.59
CA ILE A 363 -43.41 -1.20 -33.79
C ILE A 363 -42.15 -1.39 -34.62
N THR A 364 -42.32 -2.00 -35.79
CA THR A 364 -41.35 -2.08 -36.88
C THR A 364 -41.48 -0.87 -37.80
N PRO A 365 -40.37 -0.30 -38.31
CA PRO A 365 -40.40 0.45 -39.55
C PRO A 365 -39.71 -0.33 -40.67
N ASN A 366 -40.47 -0.64 -41.71
CA ASN A 366 -39.98 -1.09 -43.00
C ASN A 366 -39.39 0.11 -43.78
N THR A 367 -38.22 -0.07 -44.38
CA THR A 367 -37.83 0.59 -45.64
C THR A 367 -36.79 -0.24 -46.39
N PRO A 368 -36.79 -0.21 -47.73
CA PRO A 368 -36.20 -1.26 -48.57
C PRO A 368 -34.73 -0.99 -48.87
N THR A 369 -33.90 -2.03 -48.82
CA THR A 369 -32.50 -1.99 -49.25
C THR A 369 -32.36 -2.61 -50.64
N THR A 370 -31.80 -1.82 -51.54
CA THR A 370 -31.39 -2.18 -52.90
C THR A 370 -30.15 -3.08 -52.87
N ASN A 371 -30.21 -4.17 -53.65
CA ASN A 371 -29.08 -5.06 -53.91
C ASN A 371 -27.94 -4.34 -54.63
N SER A 372 -26.72 -4.42 -54.08
CA SER A 372 -25.49 -4.22 -54.86
C SER A 372 -24.47 -5.29 -54.49
N ASN A 373 -23.98 -5.96 -55.53
CA ASN A 373 -23.00 -7.02 -55.50
C ASN A 373 -21.70 -6.57 -54.82
N LYS A 374 -21.19 -7.39 -53.88
CA LYS A 374 -19.85 -7.25 -53.33
C LYS A 374 -19.07 -8.54 -53.50
N THR A 375 -17.98 -8.43 -54.26
CA THR A 375 -16.94 -9.41 -54.52
C THR A 375 -16.23 -9.88 -53.24
N PRO A 376 -15.70 -11.13 -53.19
CA PRO A 376 -15.00 -11.64 -52.02
C PRO A 376 -13.57 -11.11 -51.97
N PHE A 377 -13.22 -10.48 -50.83
CA PHE A 377 -11.84 -10.12 -50.49
C PHE A 377 -11.13 -11.33 -49.89
N HIS A 378 -10.07 -11.79 -50.55
CA HIS A 378 -9.10 -12.74 -49.99
C HIS A 378 -8.27 -12.06 -48.90
N THR A 379 -8.27 -12.62 -47.70
CA THR A 379 -7.27 -12.34 -46.66
C THR A 379 -5.98 -13.11 -46.96
N PRO A 380 -4.80 -12.48 -46.90
CA PRO A 380 -3.54 -13.19 -47.08
C PRO A 380 -3.19 -13.97 -45.83
N ASN A 381 -2.89 -15.26 -46.02
CA ASN A 381 -2.44 -16.19 -45.00
C ASN A 381 -1.00 -15.82 -44.58
N THR A 382 -0.83 -15.25 -43.39
CA THR A 382 0.49 -14.98 -42.82
C THR A 382 1.01 -16.23 -42.11
N ASN A 383 1.95 -16.93 -42.76
CA ASN A 383 2.75 -17.98 -42.16
C ASN A 383 3.66 -17.37 -41.08
N THR A 384 3.44 -17.74 -39.82
CA THR A 384 4.39 -17.54 -38.73
C THR A 384 5.56 -18.52 -38.89
N PRO A 385 6.83 -18.06 -38.82
CA PRO A 385 7.98 -18.96 -38.90
C PRO A 385 8.10 -19.76 -37.59
N TYR A 386 8.18 -21.08 -37.73
CA TYR A 386 8.55 -22.00 -36.66
C TYR A 386 9.99 -21.71 -36.23
N ILE A 387 10.16 -21.20 -35.01
CA ILE A 387 11.48 -21.05 -34.37
C ILE A 387 11.75 -22.35 -33.61
N ASN A 388 12.72 -23.13 -34.09
CA ASN A 388 13.23 -24.29 -33.35
C ASN A 388 14.06 -23.79 -32.17
N THR A 389 13.60 -24.07 -30.96
CA THR A 389 14.41 -23.98 -29.73
C THR A 389 15.52 -25.05 -29.76
N PRO A 390 16.78 -24.71 -29.45
CA PRO A 390 17.85 -25.71 -29.35
C PRO A 390 17.62 -26.59 -28.12
N ASN A 391 17.81 -27.90 -28.28
CA ASN A 391 17.89 -28.83 -27.16
C ASN A 391 19.12 -28.51 -26.29
N GLU A 392 18.89 -28.05 -25.06
CA GLU A 392 19.92 -28.01 -24.02
C GLU A 392 20.25 -29.44 -23.59
N TYR A 393 21.48 -29.87 -23.88
CA TYR A 393 22.09 -31.04 -23.26
C TYR A 393 22.46 -30.68 -21.83
N THR A 394 21.75 -31.24 -20.86
CA THR A 394 22.18 -31.27 -19.46
C THR A 394 23.33 -32.27 -19.30
N PRO A 395 24.51 -31.87 -18.77
CA PRO A 395 25.54 -32.83 -18.42
C PRO A 395 25.10 -33.64 -17.20
N SER A 396 25.08 -34.97 -17.35
CA SER A 396 24.90 -35.92 -16.26
C SER A 396 26.08 -35.80 -15.29
N VAL A 397 25.82 -35.28 -14.09
CA VAL A 397 26.73 -35.32 -12.96
C VAL A 397 26.50 -36.64 -12.23
N ASN A 398 27.50 -37.51 -12.23
CA ASN A 398 27.51 -38.73 -11.42
C ASN A 398 27.65 -38.34 -9.93
N THR A 399 26.59 -38.53 -9.16
CA THR A 399 26.65 -38.51 -7.69
C THR A 399 27.35 -39.77 -7.19
N PRO A 400 28.34 -39.67 -6.29
CA PRO A 400 28.95 -40.85 -5.68
C PRO A 400 27.95 -41.51 -4.70
N ASN A 401 27.83 -42.83 -4.80
CA ASN A 401 27.08 -43.67 -3.87
C ASN A 401 27.67 -43.53 -2.46
N VAL A 402 26.92 -42.90 -1.55
CA VAL A 402 27.19 -42.94 -0.11
C VAL A 402 26.39 -44.09 0.48
N THR A 403 27.07 -45.18 0.82
CA THR A 403 26.53 -46.28 1.64
C THR A 403 26.28 -45.79 3.05
N THR A 404 25.01 -45.75 3.46
CA THR A 404 24.60 -45.57 4.86
C THR A 404 24.83 -46.86 5.66
N PRO A 405 25.35 -46.77 6.90
CA PRO A 405 25.48 -47.94 7.76
C PRO A 405 24.11 -48.38 8.31
N SER A 406 23.82 -49.67 8.19
CA SER A 406 22.65 -50.35 8.73
C SER A 406 22.64 -50.28 10.27
N VAL A 407 21.64 -49.62 10.84
CA VAL A 407 21.37 -49.63 12.29
C VAL A 407 20.42 -50.79 12.60
N ASN A 408 20.89 -51.72 13.43
CA ASN A 408 20.09 -52.84 13.94
C ASN A 408 19.06 -52.35 14.98
N THR A 409 17.77 -52.48 14.66
CA THR A 409 16.68 -52.41 15.65
C THR A 409 16.57 -53.72 16.43
N PRO A 410 16.51 -53.69 17.78
CA PRO A 410 16.28 -54.89 18.57
C PRO A 410 14.80 -55.30 18.53
N SER A 411 14.60 -56.60 18.34
CA SER A 411 13.33 -57.34 18.36
C SER A 411 12.66 -57.30 19.74
N VAL A 412 11.40 -56.87 19.78
CA VAL A 412 10.52 -57.01 20.95
C VAL A 412 9.82 -58.37 20.88
N ILE A 413 9.80 -59.04 22.03
CA ILE A 413 9.25 -60.38 22.27
C ILE A 413 7.72 -60.32 22.37
N ASP A 414 7.04 -61.14 21.57
CA ASP A 414 5.61 -61.42 21.66
C ASP A 414 5.25 -62.16 22.95
N SER A 415 4.10 -61.80 23.53
CA SER A 415 3.40 -62.63 24.52
C SER A 415 1.98 -62.93 24.04
N ASN A 416 1.76 -64.21 23.79
CA ASN A 416 0.52 -64.93 23.53
C ASN A 416 -0.75 -64.38 24.23
N SER A 417 -1.88 -64.39 23.53
CA SER A 417 -3.04 -65.21 23.94
C SER A 417 -4.14 -65.34 22.87
N ASN A 418 -4.37 -66.59 22.46
CA ASN A 418 -5.65 -67.26 22.20
C ASN A 418 -6.76 -66.58 21.37
N THR A 419 -6.98 -67.13 20.18
CA THR A 419 -8.28 -67.16 19.49
C THR A 419 -8.70 -68.61 19.24
N PRO A 420 -9.96 -69.01 19.49
CA PRO A 420 -10.51 -70.20 18.89
C PRO A 420 -11.25 -69.86 17.60
N ASN A 421 -10.96 -70.71 16.63
CA ASN A 421 -11.45 -70.76 15.26
C ASN A 421 -12.92 -71.20 15.21
N ARG A 422 -13.75 -70.58 14.35
CA ARG A 422 -14.90 -71.27 13.74
C ARG A 422 -15.31 -70.64 12.41
N ASN A 423 -14.93 -71.31 11.34
CA ASN A 423 -15.50 -71.23 10.00
C ASN A 423 -16.99 -71.63 10.00
N ILE A 424 -17.86 -70.84 9.38
CA ILE A 424 -18.97 -71.34 8.53
C ILE A 424 -19.12 -70.44 7.30
N VAL A 425 -19.10 -71.10 6.15
CA VAL A 425 -19.35 -70.64 4.79
C VAL A 425 -20.87 -70.56 4.55
N ARG A 426 -21.37 -69.50 3.89
CA ARG A 426 -22.16 -69.58 2.62
C ARG A 426 -22.75 -68.23 2.18
N ASN A 427 -22.63 -68.05 0.88
CA ASN A 427 -23.08 -66.95 0.02
C ASN A 427 -24.62 -66.83 -0.10
N ILE A 428 -25.06 -65.67 -0.61
CA ILE A 428 -25.89 -65.46 -1.84
C ILE A 428 -26.98 -64.37 -1.65
N THR A 429 -27.00 -63.46 -2.65
CA THR A 429 -28.08 -62.60 -3.23
C THR A 429 -28.56 -61.29 -2.58
N ASP A 430 -28.32 -60.21 -3.36
CA ASP A 430 -29.26 -59.25 -3.96
C ASP A 430 -30.11 -58.28 -3.11
N SER A 431 -29.65 -57.02 -3.11
CA SER A 431 -30.35 -55.76 -3.50
C SER A 431 -31.76 -55.42 -2.91
N PRO A 432 -32.36 -54.26 -3.23
CA PRO A 432 -32.41 -53.12 -2.31
C PRO A 432 -33.84 -52.78 -1.85
N GLY A 433 -34.00 -52.20 -0.67
CA GLY A 433 -35.34 -51.85 -0.19
C GLY A 433 -35.33 -50.82 0.94
N SER A 434 -35.86 -49.65 0.62
CA SER A 434 -36.30 -48.59 1.53
C SER A 434 -37.16 -49.09 2.69
N SER A 435 -37.06 -48.46 3.85
CA SER A 435 -38.19 -47.71 4.46
C SER A 435 -37.87 -47.28 5.89
N PHE A 436 -38.34 -46.07 6.19
CA PHE A 436 -38.59 -45.50 7.51
C PHE A 436 -39.19 -46.48 8.52
N GLY A 437 -38.83 -46.28 9.79
CA GLY A 437 -39.49 -46.89 10.93
C GLY A 437 -38.90 -46.38 12.25
N SER A 438 -39.42 -45.24 12.73
CA SER A 438 -39.33 -44.82 14.12
C SER A 438 -39.95 -45.90 15.02
N ILE A 439 -39.40 -46.15 16.19
CA ILE A 439 -40.13 -46.39 17.45
C ILE A 439 -39.12 -46.35 18.61
N SER A 440 -39.60 -45.69 19.66
CA SER A 440 -39.09 -45.57 21.02
C SER A 440 -38.75 -46.91 21.67
N ASP A 441 -37.89 -46.90 22.69
CA ASP A 441 -38.32 -47.22 24.06
C ASP A 441 -37.18 -47.18 25.09
N GLU A 442 -37.59 -46.74 26.28
CA GLU A 442 -37.21 -47.22 27.61
C GLU A 442 -35.80 -47.00 28.21
N LYS A 443 -35.77 -46.00 29.09
CA LYS A 443 -35.58 -46.09 30.56
C LYS A 443 -34.71 -47.20 31.17
N SER A 444 -34.06 -46.74 32.25
CA SER A 444 -33.44 -47.46 33.39
C SER A 444 -31.99 -47.91 33.12
N SER A 445 -31.03 -47.77 34.03
CA SER A 445 -31.06 -47.58 35.48
C SER A 445 -29.73 -46.97 35.98
N SER A 446 -29.83 -46.33 37.14
CA SER A 446 -28.82 -46.11 38.19
C SER A 446 -27.49 -46.88 38.10
N GLU A 447 -26.39 -46.22 38.42
CA GLU A 447 -25.73 -46.33 39.74
C GLU A 447 -24.54 -45.37 39.88
N ASP A 448 -24.29 -45.03 41.13
CA ASP A 448 -23.31 -44.11 41.69
C ASP A 448 -21.86 -44.41 41.27
N ASN A 449 -21.01 -43.38 41.21
CA ASN A 449 -19.92 -43.23 42.17
C ASN A 449 -18.92 -42.10 41.83
N ASP A 450 -18.68 -41.31 42.86
CA ASP A 450 -17.38 -40.90 43.35
C ASP A 450 -16.60 -39.80 42.62
N SER A 451 -16.60 -38.64 43.27
CA SER A 451 -15.87 -37.43 42.94
C SER A 451 -14.67 -37.33 43.89
N GLY A 452 -13.53 -37.88 43.44
CA GLY A 452 -12.22 -37.71 44.07
C GLY A 452 -11.30 -36.92 43.15
N SER A 453 -11.14 -35.62 43.43
CA SER A 453 -10.06 -34.79 42.84
C SER A 453 -8.78 -34.95 43.65
N PRO A 454 -7.60 -35.11 43.03
CA PRO A 454 -6.36 -34.76 43.69
C PRO A 454 -5.76 -33.50 43.06
N GLU A 455 -5.75 -32.43 43.86
CA GLU A 455 -4.85 -31.29 43.70
C GLU A 455 -3.40 -31.76 43.95
N ASN A 456 -2.55 -31.70 42.92
CA ASN A 456 -1.10 -31.83 43.10
C ASN A 456 -0.45 -30.46 42.93
N SER A 457 -0.09 -29.86 44.06
CA SER A 457 0.72 -28.65 44.17
C SER A 457 2.21 -29.01 44.11
N PHE A 458 2.87 -28.71 42.99
CA PHE A 458 4.32 -28.79 42.86
C PHE A 458 4.97 -27.57 43.52
N LYS A 459 5.56 -27.76 44.71
CA LYS A 459 6.51 -26.82 45.32
C LYS A 459 7.91 -27.08 44.77
N VAL A 460 8.42 -26.17 43.95
CA VAL A 460 9.83 -26.12 43.55
C VAL A 460 10.63 -25.41 44.63
N LYS A 461 11.57 -26.14 45.26
CA LYS A 461 12.59 -25.58 46.16
C LYS A 461 13.73 -25.03 45.30
N ALA A 462 14.02 -23.73 45.46
CA ALA A 462 15.28 -23.13 45.02
C ALA A 462 16.38 -23.54 46.00
N SER A 463 17.45 -24.16 45.49
CA SER A 463 18.71 -24.34 46.22
C SER A 463 19.73 -23.39 45.61
N ALA A 464 20.12 -22.39 46.40
CA ALA A 464 21.35 -21.65 46.19
C ALA A 464 22.53 -22.53 46.63
N ASP A 465 23.68 -22.30 45.99
CA ASP A 465 25.06 -22.45 46.49
C ASP A 465 25.95 -23.09 45.42
N ASN A 466 26.85 -22.28 44.86
CA ASN A 466 28.20 -22.72 44.49
C ASN A 466 29.18 -21.53 44.49
N PRO A 467 30.42 -21.74 44.97
CA PRO A 467 31.37 -20.67 45.27
C PRO A 467 32.18 -20.22 44.04
N ILE A 468 32.51 -18.94 44.04
CA ILE A 468 33.40 -18.27 43.08
C ILE A 468 34.85 -18.64 43.42
N MET A 469 35.57 -19.22 42.46
CA MET A 469 37.05 -19.28 42.46
C MET A 469 37.58 -18.16 41.57
N GLU A 470 38.26 -17.18 42.17
CA GLU A 470 39.08 -16.19 41.47
C GLU A 470 40.44 -16.81 41.15
N ASN A 471 40.79 -16.87 39.86
CA ASN A 471 42.16 -17.13 39.41
C ASN A 471 42.67 -15.90 38.66
N ASN A 472 43.68 -15.24 39.25
CA ASN A 472 44.44 -14.16 38.65
C ASN A 472 45.47 -14.74 37.66
N ILE A 473 45.33 -14.42 36.37
CA ILE A 473 46.41 -14.56 35.37
C ILE A 473 46.58 -13.20 34.70
N THR A 474 47.71 -12.56 34.98
CA THR A 474 48.19 -11.35 34.31
C THR A 474 48.88 -11.72 33.00
N ASN A 475 48.34 -11.30 31.86
CA ASN A 475 49.06 -11.28 30.59
C ASN A 475 48.95 -9.88 29.96
N ASP A 476 50.09 -9.20 29.90
CA ASP A 476 50.28 -7.92 29.23
C ASP A 476 50.43 -8.14 27.71
N HIS A 477 49.39 -7.84 26.94
CA HIS A 477 49.50 -7.41 25.54
C HIS A 477 48.29 -6.56 25.17
N VAL A 478 48.47 -5.24 25.17
CA VAL A 478 47.42 -4.25 24.87
C VAL A 478 47.25 -4.12 23.36
N ALA A 479 46.22 -4.76 22.81
CA ALA A 479 45.57 -4.32 21.59
C ALA A 479 44.69 -3.08 21.88
N PRO A 480 44.44 -2.18 20.92
CA PRO A 480 43.51 -1.07 21.13
C PRO A 480 42.11 -1.63 21.32
N THR A 481 41.67 -1.71 22.58
CA THR A 481 40.33 -2.12 22.97
C THR A 481 39.36 -0.98 22.71
N PHE A 482 38.38 -1.23 21.84
CA PHE A 482 37.12 -0.49 21.85
C PHE A 482 36.60 -0.49 23.29
N ASN A 483 36.34 0.70 23.86
CA ASN A 483 36.00 0.83 25.28
C ASN A 483 34.49 1.15 25.45
N PRO A 484 33.61 0.13 25.45
CA PRO A 484 32.17 0.33 25.60
C PRO A 484 31.78 0.85 27.00
N SER A 485 32.68 0.81 27.99
CA SER A 485 32.37 1.14 29.38
C SER A 485 32.25 2.64 29.70
N LYS A 486 32.45 3.54 28.72
CA LYS A 486 32.21 4.99 28.88
C LYS A 486 30.87 5.49 28.33
N ILE A 487 30.05 4.64 27.72
CA ILE A 487 28.76 5.03 27.17
C ILE A 487 27.68 4.66 28.18
N LYS A 488 27.22 5.64 28.97
CA LYS A 488 25.99 5.52 29.74
C LYS A 488 24.84 5.61 28.73
N LEU A 489 24.42 4.48 28.19
CA LEU A 489 23.32 4.40 27.23
C LEU A 489 22.05 4.96 27.90
N PRO A 490 21.47 6.07 27.39
CA PRO A 490 20.17 6.53 27.88
C PRO A 490 19.11 5.46 27.65
N SER A 491 18.04 5.48 28.43
CA SER A 491 16.92 4.58 28.17
C SER A 491 16.40 4.85 26.76
N VAL A 492 16.11 3.79 26.00
CA VAL A 492 15.78 3.92 24.58
C VAL A 492 14.48 4.73 24.40
N ASP A 493 13.58 4.69 25.38
CA ASP A 493 12.36 5.49 25.37
C ASP A 493 12.65 7.00 25.57
N GLU A 494 13.67 7.37 26.35
CA GLU A 494 14.13 8.78 26.46
C GLU A 494 14.87 9.25 25.20
N PHE A 495 15.66 8.38 24.58
CA PHE A 495 16.45 8.74 23.40
C PHE A 495 15.61 8.78 22.12
N MET A 496 14.69 7.83 21.94
CA MET A 496 13.76 7.80 20.80
C MET A 496 12.59 8.76 20.99
N GLY A 497 12.14 9.00 22.23
CA GLY A 497 11.05 9.95 22.51
C GLY A 497 11.42 11.43 22.33
N SER A 498 12.71 11.76 22.29
CA SER A 498 13.22 13.12 22.05
C SER A 498 13.72 13.36 20.62
N PHE A 499 13.91 12.31 19.84
CA PHE A 499 14.27 12.40 18.43
C PHE A 499 13.02 12.29 17.57
N ASP A 500 12.55 13.42 17.04
CA ASP A 500 11.42 13.42 16.11
C ASP A 500 11.87 12.81 14.77
N LEU A 501 11.71 11.50 14.63
CA LEU A 501 11.97 10.75 13.39
C LEU A 501 11.21 11.35 12.19
N ALA A 502 10.16 12.16 12.41
CA ALA A 502 9.44 12.87 11.36
C ALA A 502 10.26 14.00 10.70
N GLU A 503 11.27 14.56 11.37
CA GLU A 503 12.16 15.57 10.77
C GLU A 503 13.32 14.96 9.97
N CYS A 504 13.52 13.64 10.04
CA CYS A 504 14.58 12.92 9.33
C CYS A 504 14.20 12.67 7.84
N GLN A 505 13.92 13.73 7.08
CA GLN A 505 13.85 13.67 5.60
C GLN A 505 15.23 13.47 4.94
N PHE A 506 16.26 13.08 5.72
CA PHE A 506 17.66 13.12 5.34
C PHE A 506 18.39 11.77 5.40
N ASP A 507 17.69 10.67 5.72
CA ASP A 507 18.33 9.38 6.05
C ASP A 507 19.28 8.88 4.94
N ASP A 508 18.86 8.89 3.68
CA ASP A 508 19.66 8.27 2.61
C ASP A 508 20.94 9.05 2.27
N PHE A 509 20.90 10.39 2.26
CA PHE A 509 22.08 11.20 1.96
C PHE A 509 23.13 11.14 3.08
N ILE A 510 22.69 11.02 4.33
CA ILE A 510 23.61 10.97 5.47
C ILE A 510 24.13 9.54 5.69
N LEU A 511 23.32 8.50 5.46
CA LEU A 511 23.81 7.11 5.40
C LEU A 511 24.90 6.95 4.34
N GLN A 512 24.75 7.58 3.17
CA GLN A 512 25.82 7.63 2.16
C GLN A 512 27.12 8.26 2.67
N LYS A 513 27.06 9.22 3.61
CA LYS A 513 28.28 9.78 4.22
C LYS A 513 28.96 8.80 5.15
N ILE A 514 28.20 8.08 5.99
CA ILE A 514 28.77 7.04 6.88
C ILE A 514 29.33 5.90 6.06
N LYS A 515 28.64 5.49 4.98
CA LYS A 515 29.10 4.44 4.07
C LYS A 515 30.52 4.69 3.55
N ASN A 516 30.88 5.96 3.36
CA ASN A 516 32.19 6.38 2.85
C ASN A 516 33.25 6.55 3.95
N MET A 517 32.97 6.18 5.21
CA MET A 517 33.98 6.15 6.25
C MET A 517 35.08 5.14 5.93
N THR A 518 36.31 5.53 6.26
CA THR A 518 37.49 4.67 6.10
C THR A 518 37.60 3.65 7.24
N CYS A 519 38.40 2.60 7.06
CA CYS A 519 38.69 1.61 8.10
C CYS A 519 39.25 2.26 9.38
N ASP A 520 40.09 3.30 9.26
CA ASP A 520 40.64 4.02 10.41
C ASP A 520 39.57 4.78 11.21
N GLU A 521 38.52 5.25 10.54
CA GLU A 521 37.39 5.96 11.16
C GLU A 521 36.37 4.99 11.78
N LEU A 522 36.05 3.89 11.08
CA LEU A 522 35.04 2.93 11.52
C LEU A 522 35.60 1.90 12.52
N GLN A 523 36.91 1.64 12.48
CA GLN A 523 37.63 0.69 13.34
C GLN A 523 36.99 -0.71 13.38
N PRO A 524 36.76 -1.37 12.22
CA PRO A 524 36.21 -2.72 12.21
C PRO A 524 37.19 -3.72 12.87
N PRO A 525 36.70 -4.87 13.38
CA PRO A 525 37.55 -5.86 14.04
C PRO A 525 38.41 -6.61 13.01
N LEU A 526 39.55 -6.02 12.64
CA LEU A 526 40.39 -6.38 11.48
C LEU A 526 40.81 -7.86 11.43
N HIS A 527 40.91 -8.54 12.57
CA HIS A 527 41.25 -9.97 12.66
C HIS A 527 40.18 -10.89 12.06
N TYR A 528 38.95 -10.39 11.91
CA TYR A 528 37.80 -11.12 11.38
C TYR A 528 37.37 -10.59 10.01
N CYS A 529 38.08 -9.60 9.47
CA CYS A 529 37.75 -8.96 8.21
C CYS A 529 38.58 -9.52 7.04
N PRO A 530 38.10 -9.35 5.79
CA PRO A 530 38.95 -9.47 4.62
C PRO A 530 40.16 -8.53 4.72
N LYS A 531 41.25 -8.82 3.99
CA LYS A 531 42.43 -7.95 4.01
C LYS A 531 42.07 -6.53 3.58
N MET A 532 42.26 -5.57 4.48
CA MET A 532 41.97 -4.15 4.29
C MET A 532 43.07 -3.27 4.90
N LYS A 533 43.23 -2.07 4.36
CA LYS A 533 44.12 -1.00 4.82
C LYS A 533 43.31 0.10 5.53
N GLY A 534 43.99 0.98 6.26
CA GLY A 534 43.34 2.07 6.99
C GLY A 534 42.49 3.02 6.13
N ASP A 535 42.92 3.25 4.89
CA ASP A 535 42.25 4.12 3.90
C ASP A 535 41.17 3.43 3.07
N ASP A 536 41.03 2.10 3.20
CA ASP A 536 39.96 1.37 2.53
C ASP A 536 38.60 1.71 3.14
N ILE A 537 37.54 1.52 2.36
CA ILE A 537 36.15 1.76 2.78
C ILE A 537 35.50 0.39 3.06
N PRO A 538 35.20 0.04 4.33
CA PRO A 538 34.67 -1.27 4.71
C PRO A 538 33.43 -1.69 3.92
N ALA A 539 32.49 -0.76 3.69
CA ALA A 539 31.26 -1.04 2.95
C ALA A 539 31.52 -1.61 1.55
N TYR A 540 32.51 -1.08 0.81
CA TYR A 540 32.85 -1.59 -0.53
C TYR A 540 33.59 -2.92 -0.50
N ILE A 541 34.36 -3.20 0.56
CA ILE A 541 35.07 -4.47 0.73
C ILE A 541 34.07 -5.57 1.07
N PHE A 542 33.25 -5.38 2.09
CA PHE A 542 32.26 -6.37 2.53
C PHE A 542 31.26 -6.73 1.42
N LYS A 543 30.81 -5.73 0.63
CA LYS A 543 29.90 -5.98 -0.51
C LYS A 543 30.52 -6.88 -1.60
N LYS A 544 31.85 -6.84 -1.77
CA LYS A 544 32.57 -7.63 -2.79
C LYS A 544 33.15 -8.93 -2.25
N ASP A 545 33.14 -9.09 -0.93
CA ASP A 545 33.72 -10.25 -0.27
C ASP A 545 32.82 -11.47 -0.43
N PRO A 546 33.32 -12.61 -0.92
CA PRO A 546 32.50 -13.79 -1.17
C PRO A 546 32.01 -14.48 0.10
N ASN A 547 32.63 -14.24 1.26
CA ASN A 547 32.20 -14.84 2.52
C ASN A 547 31.10 -13.97 3.13
N TYR A 548 31.31 -12.66 3.23
CA TYR A 548 30.32 -11.73 3.79
C TYR A 548 29.15 -11.39 2.85
N SER A 549 29.24 -11.69 1.54
CA SER A 549 28.19 -11.30 0.58
C SER A 549 26.81 -11.85 0.95
N LEU A 550 26.73 -13.05 1.53
CA LEU A 550 25.45 -13.62 1.93
C LEU A 550 24.82 -12.86 3.11
N ALA A 551 25.62 -12.45 4.10
CA ALA A 551 25.14 -11.59 5.18
C ALA A 551 24.64 -10.24 4.67
N VAL A 552 25.35 -9.65 3.71
CA VAL A 552 24.96 -8.40 3.04
C VAL A 552 23.63 -8.59 2.31
N GLU A 553 23.47 -9.68 1.55
CA GLU A 553 22.24 -10.02 0.84
C GLU A 553 21.05 -10.18 1.80
N GLN A 554 21.25 -10.82 2.96
CA GLN A 554 20.18 -10.95 3.97
C GLN A 554 19.67 -9.58 4.44
N ILE A 555 20.57 -8.61 4.64
CA ILE A 555 20.17 -7.25 5.00
C ILE A 555 19.53 -6.53 3.81
N GLU A 556 20.03 -6.72 2.59
CA GLU A 556 19.40 -6.17 1.37
C GLU A 556 17.93 -6.60 1.20
N PHE A 557 17.53 -7.74 1.78
CA PHE A 557 16.15 -8.22 1.71
C PHE A 557 15.18 -7.54 2.70
N ILE A 558 15.65 -6.95 3.81
CA ILE A 558 14.76 -6.41 4.85
C ILE A 558 13.69 -5.40 4.35
N PRO A 559 13.95 -4.52 3.36
CA PRO A 559 12.97 -3.54 2.90
C PRO A 559 11.78 -4.16 2.17
N PHE A 560 11.88 -5.42 1.74
CA PHE A 560 10.80 -6.12 1.04
C PHE A 560 9.78 -6.74 2.00
N PHE A 561 10.00 -6.65 3.31
CA PHE A 561 9.09 -7.20 4.31
C PHE A 561 8.29 -6.11 5.03
N THR A 562 7.00 -6.39 5.13
CA THR A 562 5.99 -5.57 5.78
C THR A 562 5.77 -5.96 7.25
N ASN A 563 6.33 -7.08 7.69
CA ASN A 563 6.11 -7.68 9.02
C ASN A 563 7.41 -7.65 9.85
N PRO A 564 7.38 -7.19 11.11
CA PRO A 564 8.58 -7.12 11.96
C PRO A 564 9.26 -8.48 12.16
N LEU A 565 8.51 -9.60 12.19
CA LEU A 565 9.12 -10.92 12.40
C LEU A 565 9.93 -11.40 11.18
N ASP A 566 9.48 -11.05 9.97
CA ASP A 566 10.24 -11.34 8.75
C ASP A 566 11.54 -10.51 8.71
N VAL A 567 11.50 -9.25 9.14
CA VAL A 567 12.71 -8.43 9.30
C VAL A 567 13.67 -9.05 10.31
N LEU A 568 13.18 -9.48 11.48
CA LEU A 568 14.02 -10.12 12.51
C LEU A 568 14.63 -11.45 12.03
N HIS A 569 13.90 -12.21 11.23
CA HIS A 569 14.41 -13.43 10.61
C HIS A 569 15.63 -13.15 9.72
N HIS A 570 15.53 -12.16 8.83
CA HIS A 570 16.65 -11.79 7.97
C HIS A 570 17.84 -11.20 8.74
N VAL A 571 17.59 -10.43 9.81
CA VAL A 571 18.67 -9.97 10.70
C VAL A 571 19.34 -11.13 11.43
N HIS A 572 18.56 -12.12 11.91
CA HIS A 572 19.12 -13.32 12.54
C HIS A 572 20.01 -14.10 11.58
N TYR A 573 19.54 -14.35 10.35
CA TYR A 573 20.36 -15.03 9.33
C TYR A 573 21.60 -14.23 8.95
N ALA A 574 21.51 -12.89 8.84
CA ALA A 574 22.69 -12.05 8.59
C ALA A 574 23.74 -12.19 9.71
N LEU A 575 23.31 -12.21 10.98
CA LEU A 575 24.21 -12.40 12.13
C LEU A 575 24.86 -13.78 12.12
N HIS A 576 24.11 -14.83 11.76
CA HIS A 576 24.66 -16.17 11.61
C HIS A 576 25.73 -16.24 10.51
N GLU A 577 25.45 -15.65 9.34
CA GLU A 577 26.41 -15.58 8.23
C GLU A 577 27.66 -14.75 8.56
N ILE A 578 27.51 -13.71 9.40
CA ILE A 578 28.64 -12.94 9.92
C ILE A 578 29.56 -13.82 10.78
N GLU A 579 29.00 -14.63 11.68
CA GLU A 579 29.77 -15.54 12.53
C GLU A 579 30.50 -16.60 11.70
N MET A 580 29.81 -17.19 10.73
CA MET A 580 30.39 -18.14 9.78
C MET A 580 31.53 -17.51 8.97
N SER A 581 31.32 -16.31 8.43
CA SER A 581 32.34 -15.59 7.65
C SER A 581 33.55 -15.19 8.48
N ALA A 582 33.32 -14.72 9.71
CA ALA A 582 34.37 -14.34 10.64
C ALA A 582 35.26 -15.54 11.02
N SER A 583 34.66 -16.74 11.14
CA SER A 583 35.41 -17.96 11.43
C SER A 583 36.44 -18.33 10.35
N ILE A 584 36.20 -17.92 9.09
CA ILE A 584 37.12 -18.15 7.96
C ILE A 584 38.32 -17.21 8.04
N TYR A 585 38.11 -15.97 8.50
CA TYR A 585 39.16 -14.96 8.58
C TYR A 585 39.99 -15.01 9.85
N ARG A 586 39.49 -15.65 10.91
CA ARG A 586 40.20 -15.87 12.17
C ARG A 586 41.48 -16.67 11.92
N LYS A 587 42.64 -16.04 12.08
CA LYS A 587 43.95 -16.69 11.96
C LYS A 587 44.43 -17.16 13.34
N ASP A 588 44.86 -18.42 13.41
CA ASP A 588 45.71 -18.98 14.46
C ASP A 588 45.14 -19.06 15.90
N GLU A 589 43.88 -18.67 16.11
CA GLU A 589 43.20 -18.83 17.40
C GLU A 589 42.39 -20.13 17.46
N PRO A 590 42.33 -20.82 18.63
CA PRO A 590 41.45 -21.95 18.81
C PRO A 590 40.02 -21.54 18.49
N ILE A 591 39.26 -22.46 17.87
CA ILE A 591 37.85 -22.26 17.55
C ILE A 591 37.08 -22.09 18.87
N GLU A 592 36.94 -20.86 19.34
CA GLU A 592 35.94 -20.54 20.37
C GLU A 592 34.56 -20.71 19.75
N GLU A 593 33.63 -21.26 20.52
CA GLU A 593 32.27 -21.57 20.05
C GLU A 593 31.44 -20.31 19.76
N MET A 594 31.79 -19.16 20.33
CA MET A 594 31.06 -17.89 20.12
C MET A 594 31.99 -16.70 20.02
N LEU A 595 31.72 -15.81 19.07
CA LEU A 595 32.44 -14.55 18.92
C LEU A 595 32.03 -13.55 20.04
N PRO A 596 32.97 -12.72 20.53
CA PRO A 596 32.62 -11.65 21.46
C PRO A 596 31.57 -10.70 20.88
N PHE A 597 30.69 -10.17 21.73
CA PHE A 597 29.59 -9.29 21.31
C PHE A 597 30.09 -8.11 20.45
N ASP A 598 31.20 -7.48 20.86
CA ASP A 598 31.78 -6.31 20.19
C ASP A 598 32.29 -6.64 18.79
N VAL A 599 32.83 -7.86 18.59
CA VAL A 599 33.29 -8.34 17.28
C VAL A 599 32.11 -8.50 16.34
N VAL A 600 31.07 -9.24 16.75
CA VAL A 600 29.86 -9.43 15.93
C VAL A 600 29.20 -8.09 15.64
N PHE A 601 29.18 -7.18 16.62
CA PHE A 601 28.60 -5.85 16.46
C PHE A 601 29.35 -5.01 15.41
N GLY A 602 30.68 -4.90 15.50
CA GLY A 602 31.46 -4.14 14.51
C GLY A 602 31.39 -4.73 13.10
N LEU A 603 31.32 -6.05 12.97
CA LEU A 603 31.09 -6.71 11.68
C LEU A 603 29.67 -6.44 11.15
N PHE A 604 28.66 -6.45 12.02
CA PHE A 604 27.29 -6.15 11.65
C PHE A 604 27.13 -4.71 11.11
N THR A 605 27.80 -3.73 11.73
CA THR A 605 27.87 -2.36 11.19
C THR A 605 28.44 -2.33 9.77
N CYS A 606 29.53 -3.08 9.51
CA CYS A 606 30.12 -3.15 8.17
C CYS A 606 29.15 -3.76 7.14
N VAL A 607 28.44 -4.83 7.52
CA VAL A 607 27.44 -5.50 6.67
C VAL A 607 26.25 -4.58 6.37
N VAL A 608 25.73 -3.87 7.38
CA VAL A 608 24.64 -2.91 7.19
C VAL A 608 25.04 -1.79 6.23
N LEU A 609 26.23 -1.20 6.40
CA LEU A 609 26.74 -0.17 5.49
C LEU A 609 27.01 -0.71 4.07
N ALA A 610 27.41 -1.97 3.92
CA ALA A 610 27.62 -2.63 2.64
C ALA A 610 26.31 -2.95 1.89
N SER A 611 25.22 -3.16 2.62
CA SER A 611 23.90 -3.52 2.08
C SER A 611 23.21 -2.41 1.29
N ASP A 612 23.59 -1.14 1.48
CA ASP A 612 22.93 -0.02 0.80
C ASP A 612 21.41 0.04 1.00
N VAL A 613 20.90 -0.49 2.11
CA VAL A 613 19.48 -0.46 2.43
C VAL A 613 19.03 0.99 2.68
N PRO A 614 18.10 1.53 1.87
CA PRO A 614 17.54 2.85 2.11
C PRO A 614 16.69 2.84 3.37
N GLU A 615 16.62 3.99 4.05
CA GLU A 615 15.78 4.16 5.24
C GLU A 615 15.99 3.09 6.33
N PHE A 616 17.20 2.52 6.45
CA PHE A 616 17.52 1.43 7.40
C PHE A 616 17.05 1.74 8.82
N LEU A 617 17.24 2.98 9.30
CA LEU A 617 16.82 3.40 10.64
C LEU A 617 15.30 3.33 10.84
N ARG A 618 14.52 3.62 9.80
CA ARG A 618 13.06 3.51 9.82
C ARG A 618 12.61 2.06 9.85
N ILE A 619 13.25 1.20 9.08
CA ILE A 619 12.99 -0.25 9.11
C ILE A 619 13.36 -0.84 10.48
N ALA A 620 14.50 -0.45 11.03
CA ALA A 620 14.91 -0.84 12.37
C ALA A 620 13.92 -0.34 13.43
N SER A 621 13.50 0.92 13.35
CA SER A 621 12.49 1.49 14.25
C SER A 621 11.16 0.74 14.14
N PHE A 622 10.73 0.40 12.92
CA PHE A 622 9.53 -0.40 12.67
C PHE A 622 9.62 -1.77 13.34
N ALA A 623 10.69 -2.53 13.10
CA ALA A 623 10.89 -3.84 13.70
C ALA A 623 10.96 -3.78 15.23
N ASN A 624 11.71 -2.81 15.78
CA ASN A 624 11.83 -2.59 17.22
C ASN A 624 10.50 -2.20 17.88
N THR A 625 9.73 -1.35 17.21
CA THR A 625 8.44 -0.87 17.73
C THR A 625 7.43 -1.99 17.72
N TYR A 626 7.31 -2.76 16.63
CA TYR A 626 6.17 -3.64 16.42
C TYR A 626 6.43 -5.13 16.67
N SER A 627 7.68 -5.52 16.96
CA SER A 627 7.96 -6.88 17.42
C SER A 627 7.36 -7.15 18.81
N PRO A 628 6.93 -8.39 19.09
CA PRO A 628 6.52 -8.79 20.44
C PRO A 628 7.62 -8.48 21.47
N GLN A 629 7.28 -7.79 22.54
CA GLN A 629 8.21 -7.54 23.65
C GLN A 629 8.48 -8.80 24.48
N PHE A 630 7.58 -9.78 24.43
CA PHE A 630 7.64 -11.04 25.15
C PHE A 630 7.24 -12.18 24.22
N GLY A 631 7.79 -13.37 24.45
CA GLY A 631 7.45 -14.58 23.68
C GLY A 631 8.16 -14.70 22.33
N LEU A 632 9.13 -13.83 22.02
CA LEU A 632 10.12 -14.09 20.98
C LEU A 632 11.03 -15.26 21.40
N CYS A 633 11.50 -16.05 20.44
CA CYS A 633 12.58 -17.00 20.70
C CYS A 633 13.88 -16.25 21.04
N ALA A 634 14.86 -16.96 21.60
CA ALA A 634 16.12 -16.36 22.04
C ALA A 634 16.87 -15.70 20.87
N GLU A 635 16.83 -16.34 19.72
CA GLU A 635 17.47 -15.93 18.47
C GLU A 635 16.87 -14.63 17.94
N PHE A 636 15.53 -14.51 17.90
CA PHE A 636 14.86 -13.28 17.49
C PHE A 636 15.01 -12.16 18.52
N SER A 637 15.06 -12.49 19.81
CA SER A 637 15.35 -11.52 20.86
C SER A 637 16.76 -10.95 20.71
N PHE A 638 17.73 -11.82 20.40
CA PHE A 638 19.11 -11.42 20.12
C PHE A 638 19.20 -10.57 18.86
N ALA A 639 18.57 -10.99 17.75
CA ALA A 639 18.52 -10.24 16.50
C ALA A 639 17.89 -8.85 16.67
N ASN A 640 16.77 -8.76 17.40
CA ASN A 640 16.10 -7.49 17.69
C ASN A 640 17.01 -6.57 18.52
N THR A 641 17.69 -7.13 19.53
CA THR A 641 18.64 -6.37 20.37
C THR A 641 19.82 -5.84 19.56
N LYS A 642 20.37 -6.64 18.65
CA LYS A 642 21.44 -6.23 17.73
C LYS A 642 20.97 -5.15 16.76
N LEU A 643 19.79 -5.32 16.15
CA LEU A 643 19.19 -4.31 15.26
C LEU A 643 18.95 -2.98 15.98
N LYS A 644 18.47 -3.04 17.23
CA LYS A 644 18.28 -1.86 18.09
C LYS A 644 19.59 -1.17 18.46
N SER A 645 20.62 -1.94 18.78
CA SER A 645 21.93 -1.40 19.13
C SER A 645 22.59 -0.76 17.90
N GLU A 646 22.44 -1.40 16.74
CA GLU A 646 22.97 -0.92 15.47
C GLU A 646 22.33 0.40 15.03
N SER A 647 21.01 0.53 15.19
CA SER A 647 20.33 1.80 14.88
C SER A 647 20.83 2.95 15.77
N LEU A 648 21.11 2.70 17.05
CA LEU A 648 21.72 3.67 17.95
C LEU A 648 23.15 4.04 17.53
N GLN A 649 23.96 3.04 17.15
CA GLN A 649 25.33 3.24 16.70
C GLN A 649 25.40 4.06 15.41
N ILE A 650 24.57 3.72 14.42
CA ILE A 650 24.48 4.48 13.17
C ILE A 650 24.06 5.93 13.48
N MET A 651 23.07 6.15 14.34
CA MET A 651 22.68 7.51 14.75
C MET A 651 23.82 8.28 15.42
N GLU A 652 24.65 7.63 16.21
CA GLU A 652 25.83 8.28 16.82
C GLU A 652 26.89 8.62 15.78
N LEU A 653 27.18 7.72 14.84
CA LEU A 653 28.05 7.99 13.70
C LEU A 653 27.51 9.16 12.84
N LEU A 654 26.20 9.24 12.64
CA LEU A 654 25.56 10.34 11.90
C LEU A 654 25.82 11.69 12.59
N LYS A 655 25.72 11.74 13.92
CA LYS A 655 26.01 12.95 14.71
C LYS A 655 27.48 13.36 14.56
N GLN A 656 28.40 12.41 14.65
CA GLN A 656 29.84 12.68 14.52
C GLN A 656 30.20 13.23 13.14
N VAL A 657 29.65 12.65 12.07
CA VAL A 657 29.84 13.16 10.69
C VAL A 657 29.25 14.56 10.54
N SER A 658 28.06 14.79 11.09
CA SER A 658 27.40 16.10 11.01
C SER A 658 28.22 17.19 11.71
N LEU A 659 28.77 16.89 12.89
CA LEU A 659 29.65 17.80 13.62
C LEU A 659 30.94 18.11 12.85
N LYS A 660 31.58 17.12 12.22
CA LYS A 660 32.74 17.31 11.35
C LYS A 660 32.41 18.20 10.14
N THR A 661 31.22 18.08 9.56
CA THR A 661 30.84 18.92 8.40
C THR A 661 30.52 20.36 8.76
N CYS A 662 30.01 20.62 9.97
CA CYS A 662 29.71 21.97 10.44
C CYS A 662 30.95 22.74 10.94
N SER A 663 32.00 22.03 11.38
CA SER A 663 33.23 22.65 11.88
C SER A 663 34.22 23.07 10.80
N MET A 664 33.97 22.74 9.53
CA MET A 664 34.73 23.28 8.41
C MET A 664 34.34 24.76 8.23
N PRO A 665 35.24 25.72 8.50
CA PRO A 665 34.93 27.14 8.35
C PRO A 665 34.47 27.37 6.92
N SER A 666 33.27 27.94 6.77
CA SER A 666 32.73 28.26 5.46
C SER A 666 33.77 29.07 4.69
N LEU A 667 34.15 28.59 3.50
CA LEU A 667 35.11 29.26 2.61
C LEU A 667 34.74 30.73 2.30
N SER A 668 33.54 31.17 2.67
CA SER A 668 33.09 32.55 2.65
C SER A 668 33.85 33.49 3.61
N SER A 669 34.46 33.01 4.70
CA SER A 669 35.27 33.89 5.58
C SER A 669 36.68 34.13 5.04
N ALA A 670 37.23 33.22 4.23
CA ALA A 670 38.55 33.38 3.61
C ALA A 670 38.59 34.39 2.44
N LEU A 671 37.42 34.79 1.91
CA LEU A 671 37.33 35.83 0.87
C LEU A 671 37.15 37.25 1.44
N ALA A 672 36.84 37.40 2.73
CA ALA A 672 36.65 38.71 3.36
C ALA A 672 37.96 39.44 3.70
N ASP A 673 39.10 38.72 3.79
CA ASP A 673 40.39 39.29 4.18
C ASP A 673 41.34 39.60 2.99
N SER A 674 40.84 39.56 1.75
CA SER A 674 41.65 39.88 0.55
C SER A 674 41.51 41.31 0.00
N ASN A 675 40.84 42.23 0.71
CA ASN A 675 40.74 43.65 0.33
C ASN A 675 41.90 44.50 0.90
N GLY A 676 43.14 44.06 0.71
CA GLY A 676 44.36 44.81 1.04
C GLY A 676 45.13 45.22 -0.21
N GLU A 677 45.27 46.53 -0.42
CA GLU A 677 46.27 47.23 -1.26
C GLU A 677 46.21 47.05 -2.79
N LEU A 678 45.34 47.84 -3.42
CA LEU A 678 45.53 48.29 -4.80
C LEU A 678 46.49 49.50 -4.81
N GLU A 679 47.79 49.26 -5.00
CA GLU A 679 48.74 50.31 -5.35
C GLU A 679 48.43 50.90 -6.74
N SER A 680 48.34 52.23 -6.80
CA SER A 680 48.09 53.01 -8.00
C SER A 680 49.32 53.11 -8.91
N PRO A 681 49.22 52.95 -10.24
CA PRO A 681 50.32 53.31 -11.12
C PRO A 681 50.21 54.78 -11.56
N MET A 682 51.13 55.60 -11.05
CA MET A 682 51.40 56.96 -11.52
C MET A 682 52.03 56.91 -12.94
N LYS A 683 51.29 57.28 -13.98
CA LYS A 683 51.84 57.54 -15.32
C LYS A 683 52.38 58.98 -15.40
N LYS A 684 53.71 59.12 -15.45
CA LYS A 684 54.39 60.35 -15.90
C LYS A 684 54.40 60.39 -17.42
N SER A 685 53.86 61.47 -17.97
CA SER A 685 54.10 61.93 -19.33
C SER A 685 55.44 62.68 -19.39
N LYS A 686 56.28 62.39 -20.40
CA LYS A 686 57.27 63.33 -20.93
C LYS A 686 57.62 62.98 -22.38
N SER A 687 57.79 64.06 -23.13
CA SER A 687 57.92 64.23 -24.58
C SER A 687 59.31 63.93 -25.15
N SER A 688 59.36 63.79 -26.48
CA SER A 688 60.47 64.05 -27.45
C SER A 688 61.73 63.18 -27.27
N VAL A 689 62.27 62.48 -28.28
CA VAL A 689 62.50 62.79 -29.70
C VAL A 689 62.33 61.53 -30.54
#